data_AF-A0A2V7W4Y6-F1
#
_entry.id   AF-A0A2V7W4Y6-F1
#
_cell.length_a   1.000
_cell.length_b   1.000
_cell.length_c   1.000
_cell.angle_alpha   90.00
_cell.angle_beta   90.00
_cell.angle_gamma   90.00
#
_symmetry.space_group_name_H-M   'P 1'
#
loop_
_entity.id
_entity.type
_entity.pdbx_description
1 polymer ?
#
loop_
_entity_poly.entity_id
_entity_poly.type
_entity_poly.pdbx_seq_one_letter_code
_entity_poly.pdbx_strand_id
1 'polypeptide(L)'
;MDTDAVHDTDRLILCASEMALFQSQTKDALKRLATKDFASAEERDALLAGLGAAQDLDARDVVWMLFRPDRAFRDAGAKVLLRLRDPGTLALFVAEARMKPEPAFRAAAAQFFTLGLPGIEAELSQLIDNPQKPTKDALETQELARRMLLHAPLDKAIEPLLWQLAAAGRAEDRVAYLARAAAYPMDDKGIARWQKLVTDPDPPVREKALEVLAAQAPATSVPLFVQHLPNAGYAVQQLLIDALTKAAATQPPQFADQLLPLVASGDAGTRTAVMKILLGMPNPAEIVKRYVRFTKTLAGFMRDRALESIRAFGSQVVEPTIELLSDPDEDIRAAAIAVASTFEDPRLVPATIMLLKDPDWWIRISAAEALGRMKDPRAVEALVAALADPDVKWTAVEALGHIADPRSLNALGRMLADPQPNVRIEVMQALRNFNHPQVLQALKQIATNDAERSVRMRAVDILEEIAQRTQKSEEIEAVRSEALAARSRQGEPRLNTYLISTRNSGASDFHLSVGQPPIVRMAADLLRVQQETFTAQQTESLLREILEDPQWDALQKHQQIDFTYFIPQAGRYRANIFVDQKGYNAVFRVIPEKPPTMLELGLPPQLAEIAGYHQGLVLICGPSGSGKSATLTALVNLFNETRSDHVLTMEDPVEFVHPFKNCLINQREVGRHTQSFSRALRAALREDPDVIVIGELRDNESVSLALTAAETGHIVLGTLNATSAPKAIDRLIASFPVDEQPQIRASLSESLRYVIAQKLLPAKEGRKQVAAFEVLKGTANIANMIRDEKTFQIHSAMQIGKSIGMSTFDDALKDLLKRDAITAEVAYMAAQKKEDFESFVSPEFLMQTKGA
;
A
#
# COMPACT_ATOMS: atom_id res chain seq x y z
N MET A 1 102.62 -39.09 70.91
CA MET A 1 102.79 -39.75 69.60
C MET A 1 101.39 -39.98 69.08
N ASP A 2 100.70 -38.92 68.61
CA ASP A 2 100.92 -38.25 67.30
C ASP A 2 100.63 -39.22 66.16
N THR A 3 99.87 -38.93 65.09
CA THR A 3 99.15 -37.74 64.61
C THR A 3 98.39 -38.20 63.33
N ASP A 4 97.20 -37.64 63.12
CA ASP A 4 96.60 -37.12 61.88
C ASP A 4 96.38 -37.86 60.54
N ALA A 5 95.35 -37.29 59.86
CA ALA A 5 94.92 -37.27 58.44
C ALA A 5 93.81 -38.28 58.04
N VAL A 6 92.53 -37.96 57.80
CA VAL A 6 91.79 -36.88 57.05
C VAL A 6 91.51 -37.22 55.58
N HIS A 7 90.20 -37.21 55.25
CA HIS A 7 89.48 -37.10 53.95
C HIS A 7 89.77 -38.10 52.81
N ASP A 8 88.72 -38.81 52.37
CA ASP A 8 88.09 -38.51 51.07
C ASP A 8 86.79 -39.34 50.89
N THR A 9 85.64 -38.66 51.04
CA THR A 9 84.32 -39.14 50.62
C THR A 9 83.73 -38.16 49.60
N ASP A 10 84.51 -37.72 48.60
CA ASP A 10 84.08 -36.76 47.56
C ASP A 10 83.73 -37.40 46.21
N ARG A 11 82.99 -38.51 46.19
CA ARG A 11 82.51 -39.08 44.90
C ARG A 11 81.01 -39.32 44.74
N LEU A 12 80.17 -38.87 45.68
CA LEU A 12 78.72 -39.04 45.57
C LEU A 12 77.89 -37.76 45.74
N ILE A 13 78.52 -36.58 45.88
CA ILE A 13 77.80 -35.29 46.07
C ILE A 13 77.85 -34.38 44.82
N LEU A 14 78.69 -34.67 43.82
CA LEU A 14 78.94 -33.75 42.71
C LEU A 14 77.95 -33.81 41.52
N CYS A 15 77.01 -34.76 41.47
CA CYS A 15 75.98 -34.75 40.41
C CYS A 15 74.61 -34.23 40.88
N ALA A 16 74.38 -34.06 42.18
CA ALA A 16 73.12 -33.54 42.71
C ALA A 16 73.15 -32.01 42.95
N SER A 17 74.35 -31.41 43.06
CA SER A 17 74.53 -30.00 43.40
C SER A 17 74.56 -29.06 42.19
N GLU A 18 74.95 -29.51 40.99
CA GLU A 18 74.89 -28.68 39.77
C GLU A 18 73.47 -28.53 39.21
N MET A 19 72.54 -29.45 39.51
CA MET A 19 71.13 -29.31 39.11
C MET A 19 70.33 -28.35 40.02
N ALA A 20 70.81 -28.08 41.25
CA ALA A 20 70.12 -27.22 42.21
C ALA A 20 70.49 -25.72 42.07
N LEU A 21 71.68 -25.40 41.54
CA LEU A 21 72.12 -24.01 41.34
C LEU A 21 71.44 -23.32 40.13
N PHE A 22 71.05 -24.07 39.10
CA PHE A 22 70.26 -23.53 37.97
C PHE A 22 68.78 -23.28 38.31
N GLN A 23 68.19 -24.07 39.21
CA GLN A 23 66.78 -23.91 39.64
C GLN A 23 66.50 -22.57 40.35
N SER A 24 67.54 -21.92 40.87
CA SER A 24 67.42 -20.66 41.61
C SER A 24 67.41 -19.43 40.71
N GLN A 25 68.07 -19.45 39.55
CA GLN A 25 68.21 -18.26 38.70
C GLN A 25 66.97 -18.01 37.84
N THR A 26 66.33 -19.08 37.36
CA THR A 26 65.16 -18.95 36.49
C THR A 26 63.93 -18.46 37.24
N LYS A 27 63.66 -19.00 38.43
CA LYS A 27 62.53 -18.57 39.27
C LYS A 27 62.72 -17.16 39.82
N ASP A 28 63.96 -16.75 40.08
CA ASP A 28 64.28 -15.37 40.45
C ASP A 28 64.07 -14.41 39.25
N ALA A 29 64.52 -14.77 38.05
CA ALA A 29 64.24 -14.02 36.83
C ALA A 29 62.74 -13.87 36.56
N LEU A 30 61.96 -14.93 36.76
CA LEU A 30 60.50 -14.92 36.62
C LEU A 30 59.83 -14.01 37.66
N LYS A 31 60.30 -14.04 38.91
CA LYS A 31 59.83 -13.16 39.99
C LYS A 31 60.11 -11.70 39.67
N ARG A 32 61.33 -11.38 39.20
CA ARG A 32 61.71 -10.03 38.76
C ARG A 32 60.86 -9.55 37.58
N LEU A 33 60.57 -10.41 36.63
CA LEU A 33 59.67 -10.10 35.50
C LEU A 33 58.21 -9.86 35.96
N ALA A 34 57.73 -10.61 36.96
CA ALA A 34 56.39 -10.44 37.53
C ALA A 34 56.25 -9.12 38.32
N THR A 35 57.25 -8.76 39.11
CA THR A 35 57.29 -7.53 39.93
C THR A 35 57.73 -6.28 39.16
N LYS A 36 58.14 -6.42 37.89
CA LYS A 36 58.74 -5.36 37.06
C LYS A 36 60.07 -4.82 37.63
N ASP A 37 60.86 -5.71 38.23
CA ASP A 37 62.15 -5.41 38.87
C ASP A 37 63.32 -5.57 37.90
N PHE A 38 63.40 -4.64 36.94
CA PHE A 38 64.45 -4.53 35.91
C PHE A 38 64.67 -3.05 35.54
N ALA A 39 65.92 -2.67 35.28
CA ALA A 39 66.34 -1.28 35.09
C ALA A 39 66.16 -0.77 33.65
N SER A 40 66.10 -1.65 32.65
CA SER A 40 65.95 -1.27 31.24
C SER A 40 65.14 -2.29 30.42
N ALA A 41 64.68 -1.87 29.23
CA ALA A 41 64.01 -2.76 28.28
C ALA A 41 64.95 -3.88 27.76
N GLU A 42 66.24 -3.59 27.66
CA GLU A 42 67.27 -4.57 27.27
C GLU A 42 67.44 -5.65 28.34
N GLU A 43 67.43 -5.27 29.63
CA GLU A 43 67.48 -6.23 30.74
C GLU A 43 66.22 -7.09 30.78
N ARG A 44 65.04 -6.50 30.57
CA ARG A 44 63.77 -7.24 30.43
C ARG A 44 63.84 -8.26 29.30
N ASP A 45 64.31 -7.87 28.12
CA ASP A 45 64.36 -8.74 26.95
C ASP A 45 65.40 -9.87 27.12
N ALA A 46 66.51 -9.60 27.81
CA ALA A 46 67.49 -10.61 28.20
C ALA A 46 66.90 -11.64 29.19
N LEU A 47 66.17 -11.17 30.21
CA LEU A 47 65.46 -12.05 31.16
C LEU A 47 64.41 -12.91 30.44
N LEU A 48 63.61 -12.32 29.54
CA LEU A 48 62.60 -13.04 28.75
C LEU A 48 63.22 -14.07 27.79
N ALA A 49 64.37 -13.75 27.16
CA ALA A 49 65.09 -14.67 26.30
C ALA A 49 65.63 -15.89 27.08
N GLY A 50 66.11 -15.66 28.32
CA GLY A 50 66.62 -16.72 29.20
C GLY A 50 65.56 -17.74 29.63
N LEU A 51 64.29 -17.32 29.77
CA LEU A 51 63.19 -18.23 30.16
C LEU A 51 62.95 -19.36 29.14
N GLY A 52 63.18 -19.12 27.85
CA GLY A 52 62.95 -20.13 26.81
C GLY A 52 63.88 -21.35 26.89
N ALA A 53 65.05 -21.22 27.54
CA ALA A 53 66.04 -22.29 27.67
C ALA A 53 65.94 -23.06 29.00
N ALA A 54 65.21 -22.53 29.98
CA ALA A 54 65.19 -23.05 31.34
C ALA A 54 64.36 -24.31 31.49
N GLN A 55 64.87 -25.38 32.10
CA GLN A 55 64.20 -26.70 32.19
C GLN A 55 63.35 -26.89 33.46
N ASP A 56 63.37 -25.93 34.39
CA ASP A 56 62.83 -26.01 35.75
C ASP A 56 61.50 -25.26 35.95
N LEU A 57 60.85 -24.85 34.86
CA LEU A 57 59.59 -24.11 34.87
C LEU A 57 58.41 -25.02 34.50
N ASP A 58 57.33 -24.89 35.26
CA ASP A 58 56.04 -25.57 34.98
C ASP A 58 55.02 -24.59 34.37
N ALA A 59 53.90 -25.12 33.86
CA ALA A 59 52.87 -24.32 33.20
C ALA A 59 52.31 -23.22 34.13
N ARG A 60 52.16 -23.52 35.42
CA ARG A 60 51.66 -22.58 36.43
C ARG A 60 52.53 -21.34 36.57
N ASP A 61 53.83 -21.47 36.34
CA ASP A 61 54.79 -20.38 36.50
C ASP A 61 54.70 -19.36 35.35
N VAL A 62 54.20 -19.75 34.18
CA VAL A 62 54.30 -18.94 32.96
C VAL A 62 52.96 -18.60 32.30
N VAL A 63 51.84 -19.26 32.66
CA VAL A 63 50.51 -19.00 32.07
C VAL A 63 50.08 -17.53 32.17
N TRP A 64 50.37 -16.86 33.29
CA TRP A 64 50.06 -15.43 33.48
C TRP A 64 50.73 -14.51 32.45
N MET A 65 51.85 -14.95 31.86
CA MET A 65 52.59 -14.17 30.85
C MET A 65 51.76 -14.01 29.57
N LEU A 66 50.87 -14.97 29.25
CA LEU A 66 49.98 -14.91 28.09
C LEU A 66 48.99 -13.73 28.17
N PHE A 67 48.64 -13.28 29.37
CA PHE A 67 47.69 -12.19 29.60
C PHE A 67 48.36 -10.81 29.66
N ARG A 68 49.69 -10.73 29.50
CA ARG A 68 50.40 -9.45 29.52
C ARG A 68 50.18 -8.69 28.21
N PRO A 69 50.05 -7.36 28.25
CA PRO A 69 49.86 -6.54 27.05
C PRO A 69 51.08 -6.54 26.14
N ASP A 70 52.27 -6.71 26.71
CA ASP A 70 53.54 -6.80 25.99
C ASP A 70 53.67 -8.13 25.23
N ARG A 71 53.92 -8.03 23.92
CA ARG A 71 54.07 -9.20 23.05
C ARG A 71 55.30 -10.05 23.43
N ALA A 72 56.39 -9.45 23.90
CA ALA A 72 57.59 -10.19 24.27
C ALA A 72 57.34 -11.15 25.44
N PHE A 73 56.52 -10.74 26.42
CA PHE A 73 56.08 -11.60 27.51
C PHE A 73 55.24 -12.78 27.00
N ARG A 74 54.26 -12.51 26.12
CA ARG A 74 53.40 -13.57 25.57
C ARG A 74 54.21 -14.58 24.76
N ASP A 75 55.15 -14.11 23.94
CA ASP A 75 55.98 -14.98 23.09
C ASP A 75 56.95 -15.83 23.95
N ALA A 76 57.54 -15.26 25.01
CA ALA A 76 58.39 -16.00 25.94
C ALA A 76 57.63 -17.07 26.72
N GLY A 77 56.45 -16.72 27.28
CA GLY A 77 55.59 -17.68 27.99
C GLY A 77 55.09 -18.79 27.06
N ALA A 78 54.68 -18.43 25.83
CA ALA A 78 54.25 -19.39 24.83
C ALA A 78 55.35 -20.40 24.46
N LYS A 79 56.62 -19.97 24.33
CA LYS A 79 57.75 -20.88 24.08
C LYS A 79 57.93 -21.93 25.18
N VAL A 80 57.81 -21.52 26.45
CA VAL A 80 57.92 -22.45 27.59
C VAL A 80 56.76 -23.45 27.58
N LEU A 81 55.53 -22.97 27.38
CA LEU A 81 54.33 -23.82 27.34
C LEU A 81 54.35 -24.81 26.15
N LEU A 82 54.82 -24.37 24.98
CA LEU A 82 55.01 -25.21 23.79
C LEU A 82 55.97 -26.39 24.04
N ARG A 83 56.97 -26.20 24.90
CA ARG A 83 57.91 -27.27 25.26
C ARG A 83 57.31 -28.24 26.27
N LEU A 84 56.59 -27.74 27.27
CA LEU A 84 55.95 -28.57 28.30
C LEU A 84 54.85 -29.47 27.73
N ARG A 85 54.04 -28.93 26.80
CA ARG A 85 52.88 -29.61 26.19
C ARG A 85 51.94 -30.27 27.21
N ASP A 86 51.82 -29.69 28.41
CA ASP A 86 51.00 -30.21 29.50
C ASP A 86 49.50 -29.96 29.23
N PRO A 87 48.64 -30.99 29.18
CA PRO A 87 47.19 -30.83 29.06
C PRO A 87 46.59 -29.97 30.17
N GLY A 88 47.11 -30.06 31.40
CA GLY A 88 46.65 -29.29 32.56
C GLY A 88 46.80 -27.77 32.43
N THR A 89 47.52 -27.29 31.40
CA THR A 89 47.66 -25.88 31.08
C THR A 89 46.32 -25.19 30.81
N LEU A 90 45.32 -25.88 30.25
CA LEU A 90 44.01 -25.28 29.98
C LEU A 90 43.30 -24.87 31.29
N ALA A 91 43.30 -25.73 32.29
CA ALA A 91 42.70 -25.43 33.60
C ALA A 91 43.38 -24.22 34.26
N LEU A 92 44.71 -24.13 34.16
CA LEU A 92 45.48 -22.99 34.66
C LEU A 92 45.18 -21.70 33.86
N PHE A 93 45.04 -21.81 32.54
CA PHE A 93 44.67 -20.68 31.68
C PHE A 93 43.30 -20.12 32.05
N VAL A 94 42.29 -20.99 32.21
CA VAL A 94 40.94 -20.58 32.58
C VAL A 94 40.91 -19.98 33.98
N ALA A 95 41.67 -20.54 34.93
CA ALA A 95 41.82 -19.97 36.27
C ALA A 95 42.43 -18.56 36.24
N GLU A 96 43.48 -18.36 35.45
CA GLU A 96 44.17 -17.07 35.31
C GLU A 96 43.36 -16.04 34.50
N ALA A 97 42.50 -16.50 33.58
CA ALA A 97 41.61 -15.65 32.78
C ALA A 97 40.53 -14.94 33.63
N ARG A 98 40.24 -15.44 34.84
CA ARG A 98 39.26 -14.84 35.73
C ARG A 98 39.59 -13.37 36.00
N MET A 99 38.59 -12.50 35.87
CA MET A 99 38.71 -11.04 36.09
C MET A 99 39.67 -10.29 35.13
N LYS A 100 40.16 -10.91 34.05
CA LYS A 100 40.99 -10.20 33.05
C LYS A 100 40.12 -9.41 32.05
N PRO A 101 40.59 -8.25 31.54
CA PRO A 101 39.87 -7.49 30.52
C PRO A 101 39.73 -8.25 29.19
N GLU A 102 38.64 -8.00 28.46
CA GLU A 102 38.33 -8.65 27.16
C GLU A 102 39.48 -8.62 26.14
N PRO A 103 40.17 -7.48 25.90
CA PRO A 103 41.26 -7.45 24.92
C PRO A 103 42.45 -8.34 25.31
N ALA A 104 42.74 -8.43 26.61
CA ALA A 104 43.81 -9.28 27.13
C ALA A 104 43.44 -10.76 27.02
N PHE A 105 42.20 -11.11 27.36
CA PHE A 105 41.66 -12.46 27.19
C PHE A 105 41.72 -12.92 25.73
N ARG A 106 41.24 -12.09 24.79
CA ARG A 106 41.25 -12.40 23.35
C ARG A 106 42.66 -12.67 22.83
N ALA A 107 43.62 -11.81 23.17
CA ALA A 107 45.02 -11.98 22.76
C ALA A 107 45.64 -13.24 23.37
N ALA A 108 45.37 -13.50 24.66
CA ALA A 108 45.86 -14.68 25.36
C ALA A 108 45.26 -15.97 24.79
N ALA A 109 43.95 -15.99 24.51
CA ALA A 109 43.25 -17.14 23.95
C ALA A 109 43.73 -17.46 22.54
N ALA A 110 43.90 -16.45 21.68
CA ALA A 110 44.47 -16.64 20.35
C ALA A 110 45.89 -17.24 20.41
N GLN A 111 46.75 -16.73 21.30
CA GLN A 111 48.10 -17.26 21.51
C GLN A 111 48.08 -18.67 22.14
N PHE A 112 47.11 -18.96 23.00
CA PHE A 112 46.98 -20.27 23.64
C PHE A 112 46.72 -21.36 22.59
N PHE A 113 45.83 -21.11 21.62
CA PHE A 113 45.56 -22.11 20.59
C PHE A 113 46.72 -22.32 19.61
N THR A 114 47.62 -21.34 19.42
CA THR A 114 48.82 -21.55 18.58
C THR A 114 49.83 -22.50 19.23
N LEU A 115 49.68 -22.82 20.53
CA LEU A 115 50.52 -23.80 21.21
C LEU A 115 50.27 -25.25 20.72
N GLY A 116 49.09 -25.53 20.14
CA GLY A 116 48.75 -26.87 19.65
C GLY A 116 48.94 -27.98 20.69
N LEU A 117 48.48 -27.76 21.93
CA LEU A 117 48.56 -28.77 22.99
C LEU A 117 47.60 -29.92 22.67
N PRO A 118 48.01 -31.18 22.86
CA PRO A 118 47.17 -32.33 22.55
C PRO A 118 46.00 -32.45 23.54
N GLY A 119 44.80 -32.76 23.04
CA GLY A 119 43.63 -33.08 23.88
C GLY A 119 42.82 -31.86 24.37
N ILE A 120 43.16 -30.64 23.94
CA ILE A 120 42.45 -29.41 24.31
C ILE A 120 40.95 -29.52 24.00
N GLU A 121 40.57 -30.14 22.88
CA GLU A 121 39.17 -30.22 22.44
C GLU A 121 38.32 -31.06 23.40
N ALA A 122 38.89 -32.17 23.88
CA ALA A 122 38.24 -33.04 24.86
C ALA A 122 38.08 -32.35 26.22
N GLU A 123 39.11 -31.61 26.68
CA GLU A 123 39.03 -30.85 27.93
C GLU A 123 38.07 -29.66 27.82
N LEU A 124 38.06 -28.93 26.70
CA LEU A 124 37.08 -27.86 26.44
C LEU A 124 35.65 -28.41 26.46
N SER A 125 35.41 -29.57 25.83
CA SER A 125 34.12 -30.24 25.89
C SER A 125 33.68 -30.52 27.34
N GLN A 126 34.58 -31.06 28.16
CA GLN A 126 34.29 -31.34 29.57
C GLN A 126 33.99 -30.07 30.38
N LEU A 127 34.68 -28.96 30.10
CA LEU A 127 34.43 -27.67 30.77
C LEU A 127 33.12 -27.02 30.33
N ILE A 128 32.66 -27.30 29.11
CA ILE A 128 31.43 -26.74 28.53
C ILE A 128 30.18 -27.51 28.97
N ASP A 129 30.31 -28.82 29.22
CA ASP A 129 29.19 -29.65 29.66
C ASP A 129 28.59 -29.17 30.99
N ASN A 130 27.29 -29.40 31.17
CA ASN A 130 26.57 -28.91 32.34
C ASN A 130 27.07 -29.61 33.63
N PRO A 131 27.58 -28.87 34.62
CA PRO A 131 28.02 -29.47 35.88
C PRO A 131 26.81 -30.02 36.65
N GLN A 132 26.93 -31.23 37.21
CA GLN A 132 25.88 -31.87 38.01
C GLN A 132 25.43 -31.04 39.23
N LYS A 133 26.31 -30.17 39.75
CA LYS A 133 26.03 -29.16 40.79
C LYS A 133 26.62 -27.81 40.36
N PRO A 134 25.81 -26.85 39.90
CA PRO A 134 26.32 -25.56 39.45
C PRO A 134 26.75 -24.70 40.66
N THR A 135 28.06 -24.52 40.85
CA THR A 135 28.61 -23.48 41.73
C THR A 135 28.90 -22.22 40.91
N LYS A 136 28.99 -21.05 41.56
CA LYS A 136 29.34 -19.79 40.88
C LYS A 136 30.65 -19.91 40.08
N ASP A 137 31.67 -20.50 40.69
CA ASP A 137 32.96 -20.76 40.07
C ASP A 137 32.88 -21.71 38.86
N ALA A 138 32.04 -22.75 38.93
CA ALA A 138 31.85 -23.68 37.82
C ALA A 138 31.18 -22.98 36.61
N LEU A 139 30.19 -22.12 36.87
CA LEU A 139 29.51 -21.34 35.82
C LEU A 139 30.45 -20.30 35.19
N GLU A 140 31.28 -19.61 35.97
CA GLU A 140 32.30 -18.68 35.44
C GLU A 140 33.35 -19.41 34.58
N THR A 141 33.78 -20.59 35.01
CA THR A 141 34.73 -21.43 34.27
C THR A 141 34.13 -21.90 32.93
N GLN A 142 32.86 -22.31 32.95
CA GLN A 142 32.11 -22.71 31.75
C GLN A 142 31.98 -21.54 30.76
N GLU A 143 31.69 -20.33 31.24
CA GLU A 143 31.56 -19.14 30.39
C GLU A 143 32.91 -18.74 29.76
N LEU A 144 34.01 -18.83 30.50
CA LEU A 144 35.35 -18.60 29.96
C LEU A 144 35.71 -19.64 28.88
N ALA A 145 35.40 -20.92 29.10
CA ALA A 145 35.62 -21.98 28.11
C ALA A 145 34.80 -21.75 26.82
N ARG A 146 33.53 -21.34 26.96
CA ARG A 146 32.68 -20.93 25.83
C ARG A 146 33.28 -19.78 25.03
N ARG A 147 33.76 -18.73 25.70
CA ARG A 147 34.43 -17.60 25.05
C ARG A 147 35.74 -17.99 24.37
N MET A 148 36.50 -18.93 24.94
CA MET A 148 37.73 -19.44 24.30
C MET A 148 37.42 -20.06 22.93
N LEU A 149 36.31 -20.78 22.77
CA LEU A 149 35.95 -21.41 21.49
C LEU A 149 35.79 -20.41 20.33
N LEU A 150 35.39 -19.17 20.60
CA LEU A 150 35.29 -18.12 19.57
C LEU A 150 36.67 -17.73 18.99
N HIS A 151 37.76 -18.06 19.69
CA HIS A 151 39.14 -17.79 19.30
C HIS A 151 39.90 -19.04 18.85
N ALA A 152 39.25 -20.20 18.88
CA ALA A 152 39.87 -21.45 18.48
C ALA A 152 40.11 -21.50 16.95
N PRO A 153 41.18 -22.17 16.49
CA PRO A 153 41.45 -22.40 15.08
C PRO A 153 40.35 -23.26 14.45
N LEU A 154 40.29 -23.28 13.12
CA LEU A 154 39.35 -24.13 12.41
C LEU A 154 39.84 -25.59 12.46
N ASP A 155 39.22 -26.40 13.31
CA ASP A 155 39.49 -27.83 13.50
C ASP A 155 38.18 -28.61 13.49
N LYS A 156 38.13 -29.73 12.76
CA LYS A 156 36.96 -30.61 12.72
C LYS A 156 36.56 -31.16 14.08
N ALA A 157 37.49 -31.28 15.03
CA ALA A 157 37.19 -31.68 16.40
C ALA A 157 36.41 -30.61 17.19
N ILE A 158 36.50 -29.34 16.78
CA ILE A 158 35.86 -28.19 17.44
C ILE A 158 34.47 -27.90 16.87
N GLU A 159 34.25 -28.20 15.60
CA GLU A 159 32.97 -27.97 14.92
C GLU A 159 31.73 -28.48 15.71
N PRO A 160 31.71 -29.71 16.28
CA PRO A 160 30.57 -30.18 17.06
C PRO A 160 30.27 -29.32 18.28
N LEU A 161 31.29 -28.77 18.94
CA LEU A 161 31.15 -27.91 20.12
C LEU A 161 30.51 -26.57 19.76
N LEU A 162 30.88 -25.99 18.61
CA LEU A 162 30.26 -24.77 18.10
C LEU A 162 28.76 -24.97 17.85
N TRP A 163 28.38 -26.11 17.27
CA TRP A 163 26.98 -26.47 17.04
C TRP A 163 26.21 -26.74 18.34
N GLN A 164 26.84 -27.38 19.33
CA GLN A 164 26.26 -27.59 20.66
C GLN A 164 25.93 -26.25 21.33
N LEU A 165 26.84 -25.27 21.25
CA LEU A 165 26.63 -23.93 21.81
C LEU A 165 25.65 -23.08 21.01
N ALA A 166 25.60 -23.25 19.69
CA ALA A 166 24.61 -22.58 18.86
C ALA A 166 23.16 -23.10 19.08
N ALA A 167 22.99 -24.27 19.69
CA ALA A 167 21.68 -24.88 19.91
C ALA A 167 20.89 -24.30 21.09
N ALA A 168 21.57 -23.68 22.06
CA ALA A 168 20.92 -23.16 23.27
C ALA A 168 21.61 -21.89 23.79
N GLY A 169 20.82 -20.89 24.20
CA GLY A 169 21.33 -19.62 24.71
C GLY A 169 20.58 -18.43 24.12
N ARG A 170 21.08 -17.21 24.36
CA ARG A 170 20.53 -15.99 23.75
C ARG A 170 20.95 -15.90 22.29
N ALA A 171 20.11 -15.30 21.45
CA ALA A 171 20.35 -15.17 20.01
C ALA A 171 21.74 -14.59 19.67
N GLU A 172 22.18 -13.53 20.36
CA GLU A 172 23.47 -12.87 20.12
C GLU A 172 24.66 -13.82 20.33
N ASP A 173 24.61 -14.61 21.41
CA ASP A 173 25.65 -15.57 21.75
C ASP A 173 25.68 -16.71 20.70
N ARG A 174 24.50 -17.19 20.30
CA ARG A 174 24.33 -18.25 19.28
C ARG A 174 24.89 -17.83 17.92
N VAL A 175 24.61 -16.60 17.47
CA VAL A 175 25.08 -16.07 16.18
C VAL A 175 26.61 -16.02 16.11
N ALA A 176 27.29 -15.71 17.22
CA ALA A 176 28.76 -15.70 17.25
C ALA A 176 29.35 -17.10 16.98
N TYR A 177 28.80 -18.15 17.57
CA TYR A 177 29.23 -19.54 17.31
C TYR A 177 28.87 -19.99 15.89
N LEU A 178 27.67 -19.63 15.40
CA LEU A 178 27.25 -19.91 14.03
C LEU A 178 28.14 -19.23 12.98
N ALA A 179 28.55 -17.97 13.22
CA ALA A 179 29.48 -17.28 12.36
C ALA A 179 30.84 -18.00 12.27
N ARG A 180 31.27 -18.64 13.36
CA ARG A 180 32.47 -19.49 13.35
C ARG A 180 32.24 -20.81 12.63
N ALA A 181 31.10 -21.46 12.88
CA ALA A 181 30.70 -22.70 12.21
C ALA A 181 30.56 -22.52 10.68
N ALA A 182 30.17 -21.32 10.22
CA ALA A 182 30.05 -21.00 8.81
C ALA A 182 31.39 -21.03 8.04
N ALA A 183 32.53 -20.98 8.72
CA ALA A 183 33.83 -21.04 8.07
C ALA A 183 34.26 -22.47 7.67
N TYR A 184 33.52 -23.50 8.12
CA TYR A 184 33.77 -24.88 7.72
C TYR A 184 33.08 -25.18 6.37
N PRO A 185 33.73 -25.94 5.46
CA PRO A 185 33.08 -26.40 4.24
C PRO A 185 31.87 -27.28 4.56
N MET A 186 30.74 -27.03 3.89
CA MET A 186 29.53 -27.82 4.09
C MET A 186 29.47 -29.08 3.22
N ASP A 187 29.13 -30.20 3.85
CA ASP A 187 28.59 -31.39 3.18
C ASP A 187 27.05 -31.38 3.21
N ASP A 188 26.39 -32.39 2.62
CA ASP A 188 24.92 -32.46 2.57
C ASP A 188 24.27 -32.43 3.96
N LYS A 189 24.93 -33.01 4.97
CA LYS A 189 24.45 -32.99 6.36
C LYS A 189 24.56 -31.59 6.96
N GLY A 190 25.64 -30.87 6.66
CA GLY A 190 25.83 -29.47 7.01
C GLY A 190 24.74 -28.59 6.41
N ILE A 191 24.46 -28.75 5.11
CA ILE A 191 23.38 -28.02 4.43
C ILE A 191 22.04 -28.25 5.14
N ALA A 192 21.65 -29.50 5.38
CA ALA A 192 20.39 -29.82 6.06
C ALA A 192 20.32 -29.21 7.47
N ARG A 193 21.45 -29.14 8.18
CA ARG A 193 21.53 -28.52 9.51
C ARG A 193 21.30 -27.02 9.44
N TRP A 194 21.90 -26.32 8.48
CA TRP A 194 21.68 -24.89 8.26
C TRP A 194 20.26 -24.59 7.77
N GLN A 195 19.69 -25.41 6.89
CA GLN A 195 18.31 -25.28 6.44
C GLN A 195 17.32 -25.35 7.61
N LYS A 196 17.57 -26.19 8.60
CA LYS A 196 16.74 -26.27 9.83
C LYS A 196 16.76 -24.97 10.65
N LEU A 197 17.87 -24.23 10.64
CA LEU A 197 17.98 -22.95 11.37
C LEU A 197 17.20 -21.81 10.69
N VAL A 198 16.78 -21.95 9.44
CA VAL A 198 15.95 -20.94 8.78
C VAL A 198 14.58 -20.81 9.45
N THR A 199 14.11 -21.83 10.16
CA THR A 199 12.85 -21.82 10.94
C THR A 199 13.06 -21.54 12.43
N ASP A 200 14.25 -21.11 12.85
CA ASP A 200 14.56 -20.82 14.26
C ASP A 200 13.67 -19.70 14.82
N PRO A 201 13.23 -19.76 16.10
CA PRO A 201 12.45 -18.68 16.71
C PRO A 201 13.17 -17.33 16.71
N ASP A 202 14.51 -17.32 16.77
CA ASP A 202 15.31 -16.09 16.86
C ASP A 202 15.61 -15.49 15.46
N PRO A 203 15.16 -14.25 15.14
CA PRO A 203 15.42 -13.62 13.85
C PRO A 203 16.90 -13.52 13.45
N PRO A 204 17.84 -13.14 14.33
CA PRO A 204 19.27 -13.07 13.98
C PRO A 204 19.86 -14.42 13.56
N VAL A 205 19.36 -15.53 14.13
CA VAL A 205 19.80 -16.88 13.80
C VAL A 205 19.28 -17.28 12.42
N ARG A 206 18.01 -16.98 12.11
CA ARG A 206 17.43 -17.21 10.78
C ARG A 206 18.18 -16.43 9.70
N GLU A 207 18.46 -15.16 9.94
CA GLU A 207 19.21 -14.30 9.00
C GLU A 207 20.61 -14.83 8.77
N LYS A 208 21.32 -15.25 9.83
CA LYS A 208 22.65 -15.85 9.68
C LYS A 208 22.61 -17.16 8.90
N ALA A 209 21.59 -17.99 9.10
CA ALA A 209 21.42 -19.22 8.35
C ALA A 209 21.20 -18.95 6.85
N LEU A 210 20.35 -17.98 6.51
CA LEU A 210 20.11 -17.56 5.14
C LEU A 210 21.37 -17.00 4.47
N GLU A 211 22.13 -16.16 5.16
CA GLU A 211 23.42 -15.62 4.69
C GLU A 211 24.39 -16.74 4.31
N VAL A 212 24.52 -17.75 5.18
CA VAL A 212 25.47 -18.86 5.02
C VAL A 212 25.04 -19.81 3.89
N LEU A 213 23.75 -20.12 3.81
CA LEU A 213 23.20 -20.93 2.71
C LEU A 213 23.35 -20.21 1.36
N ALA A 214 23.12 -18.89 1.31
CA ALA A 214 23.29 -18.10 0.09
C ALA A 214 24.75 -18.11 -0.41
N ALA A 215 25.73 -18.11 0.51
CA ALA A 215 27.14 -18.10 0.17
C ALA A 215 27.68 -19.46 -0.29
N GLN A 216 27.23 -20.57 0.32
CA GLN A 216 27.86 -21.88 0.12
C GLN A 216 26.97 -22.93 -0.55
N ALA A 217 25.65 -22.83 -0.43
CA ALA A 217 24.70 -23.82 -0.97
C ALA A 217 23.47 -23.17 -1.64
N PRO A 218 23.66 -22.27 -2.62
CA PRO A 218 22.56 -21.49 -3.17
C PRO A 218 21.56 -22.33 -3.99
N ALA A 219 22.05 -23.29 -4.77
CA ALA A 219 21.22 -24.10 -5.68
C ALA A 219 20.24 -25.02 -4.93
N THR A 220 20.68 -25.63 -3.82
CA THR A 220 19.86 -26.55 -3.01
C THR A 220 18.92 -25.82 -2.05
N SER A 221 19.05 -24.50 -1.92
CA SER A 221 18.34 -23.68 -0.93
C SER A 221 17.35 -22.68 -1.54
N VAL A 222 17.15 -22.74 -2.87
CA VAL A 222 16.22 -21.85 -3.60
C VAL A 222 14.83 -21.76 -2.95
N PRO A 223 14.14 -22.86 -2.58
CA PRO A 223 12.79 -22.76 -2.01
C PRO A 223 12.75 -21.93 -0.71
N LEU A 224 13.80 -22.03 0.11
CA LEU A 224 13.94 -21.25 1.34
C LEU A 224 14.18 -19.77 1.03
N PHE A 225 15.02 -19.47 0.04
CA PHE A 225 15.26 -18.08 -0.36
C PHE A 225 13.98 -17.42 -0.86
N VAL A 226 13.22 -18.11 -1.71
CA VAL A 226 11.91 -17.63 -2.20
C VAL A 226 10.96 -17.37 -1.04
N GLN A 227 10.83 -18.32 -0.12
CA GLN A 227 9.93 -18.20 1.04
C GLN A 227 10.28 -17.01 1.95
N HIS A 228 11.58 -16.74 2.15
CA HIS A 228 12.05 -15.74 3.13
C HIS A 228 12.39 -14.37 2.55
N LEU A 229 12.52 -14.24 1.22
CA LEU A 229 12.86 -12.98 0.57
C LEU A 229 11.99 -11.79 1.01
N PRO A 230 10.64 -11.89 1.10
CA PRO A 230 9.79 -10.73 1.44
C PRO A 230 9.99 -10.20 2.86
N ASN A 231 10.49 -11.05 3.78
CA ASN A 231 10.55 -10.77 5.22
C ASN A 231 11.98 -10.59 5.75
N ALA A 232 12.99 -10.77 4.90
CA ALA A 232 14.39 -10.63 5.30
C ALA A 232 14.80 -9.16 5.41
N GLY A 233 15.74 -8.84 6.30
CA GLY A 233 16.36 -7.51 6.33
C GLY A 233 17.08 -7.19 5.02
N TYR A 234 17.25 -5.90 4.70
CA TYR A 234 17.79 -5.43 3.41
C TYR A 234 19.13 -6.08 3.01
N ALA A 235 20.07 -6.22 3.95
CA ALA A 235 21.37 -6.83 3.69
C ALA A 235 21.25 -8.31 3.28
N VAL A 236 20.39 -9.06 3.97
CA VAL A 236 20.13 -10.47 3.66
C VAL A 236 19.38 -10.59 2.35
N GLN A 237 18.39 -9.72 2.08
CA GLN A 237 17.69 -9.69 0.79
C GLN A 237 18.66 -9.57 -0.39
N GLN A 238 19.64 -8.67 -0.33
CA GLN A 238 20.62 -8.53 -1.43
C GLN A 238 21.41 -9.84 -1.67
N LEU A 239 21.82 -10.52 -0.60
CA LEU A 239 22.50 -11.81 -0.71
C LEU A 239 21.60 -12.90 -1.31
N LEU A 240 20.34 -12.94 -0.90
CA LEU A 240 19.35 -13.87 -1.45
C LEU A 240 19.10 -13.59 -2.93
N ILE A 241 19.00 -12.32 -3.33
CA ILE A 241 18.82 -11.91 -4.73
C ILE A 241 20.02 -12.35 -5.57
N ASP A 242 21.23 -12.12 -5.10
CA ASP A 242 22.45 -12.52 -5.81
C ASP A 242 22.56 -14.05 -5.94
N ALA A 243 22.22 -14.79 -4.88
CA ALA A 243 22.18 -16.25 -4.89
C ALA A 243 21.12 -16.79 -5.86
N LEU A 244 19.90 -16.23 -5.83
CA LEU A 244 18.82 -16.59 -6.75
C LEU A 244 19.15 -16.22 -8.20
N THR A 245 19.79 -15.08 -8.46
CA THR A 245 20.22 -14.66 -9.80
C THR A 245 21.22 -15.66 -10.38
N LYS A 246 22.24 -16.04 -9.60
CA LYS A 246 23.23 -17.05 -10.02
C LYS A 246 22.61 -18.42 -10.25
N ALA A 247 21.68 -18.83 -9.38
CA ALA A 247 20.96 -20.08 -9.53
C ALA A 247 20.10 -20.07 -10.81
N ALA A 248 19.33 -19.01 -11.03
CA ALA A 248 18.39 -18.90 -12.16
C ALA A 248 19.08 -18.88 -13.53
N ALA A 249 20.30 -18.35 -13.64
CA ALA A 249 21.03 -18.18 -14.91
C ALA A 249 21.27 -19.48 -15.70
N THR A 250 21.24 -20.65 -15.04
CA THR A 250 21.48 -21.96 -15.67
C THR A 250 20.26 -22.89 -15.66
N GLN A 251 19.12 -22.40 -15.15
CA GLN A 251 17.92 -23.20 -14.96
C GLN A 251 16.97 -23.09 -16.17
N PRO A 252 16.12 -24.11 -16.40
CA PRO A 252 15.15 -24.06 -17.47
C PRO A 252 14.01 -23.07 -17.15
N PRO A 253 13.22 -22.61 -18.14
CA PRO A 253 12.18 -21.60 -17.93
C PRO A 253 11.13 -21.93 -16.85
N GLN A 254 10.87 -23.22 -16.58
CA GLN A 254 9.96 -23.67 -15.51
C GLN A 254 10.41 -23.23 -14.11
N PHE A 255 11.69 -22.90 -13.92
CA PHE A 255 12.17 -22.35 -12.67
C PHE A 255 11.51 -21.01 -12.32
N ALA A 256 11.08 -20.24 -13.33
CA ALA A 256 10.33 -19.01 -13.13
C ALA A 256 9.07 -19.23 -12.29
N ASP A 257 8.41 -20.38 -12.42
CA ASP A 257 7.16 -20.71 -11.71
C ASP A 257 7.33 -20.70 -10.19
N GLN A 258 8.56 -20.91 -9.69
CA GLN A 258 8.89 -20.81 -8.27
C GLN A 258 9.01 -19.35 -7.79
N LEU A 259 9.38 -18.44 -8.69
CA LEU A 259 9.60 -17.02 -8.38
C LEU A 259 8.36 -16.16 -8.62
N LEU A 260 7.51 -16.53 -9.58
CA LEU A 260 6.32 -15.79 -9.97
C LEU A 260 5.39 -15.42 -8.80
N PRO A 261 5.13 -16.30 -7.79
CA PRO A 261 4.34 -15.92 -6.62
C PRO A 261 4.82 -14.65 -5.90
N LEU A 262 6.12 -14.36 -5.93
CA LEU A 262 6.70 -13.17 -5.27
C LEU A 262 6.43 -11.87 -6.03
N VAL A 263 6.06 -11.94 -7.30
CA VAL A 263 5.60 -10.79 -8.09
C VAL A 263 4.29 -10.23 -7.52
N ALA A 264 3.49 -11.05 -6.82
CA ALA A 264 2.28 -10.59 -6.14
C ALA A 264 2.56 -9.92 -4.77
N SER A 265 3.82 -9.83 -4.34
CA SER A 265 4.19 -9.23 -3.06
C SER A 265 3.74 -7.76 -2.96
N GLY A 266 3.30 -7.35 -1.77
CA GLY A 266 3.01 -5.95 -1.47
C GLY A 266 4.25 -5.05 -1.52
N ASP A 267 5.44 -5.62 -1.30
CA ASP A 267 6.70 -4.89 -1.30
C ASP A 267 7.25 -4.67 -2.72
N ALA A 268 7.44 -3.40 -3.10
CA ALA A 268 7.94 -3.02 -4.42
C ALA A 268 9.39 -3.44 -4.66
N GLY A 269 10.22 -3.48 -3.61
CA GLY A 269 11.62 -3.93 -3.70
C GLY A 269 11.70 -5.40 -4.11
N THR A 270 10.92 -6.25 -3.45
CA THR A 270 10.80 -7.68 -3.75
C THR A 270 10.34 -7.91 -5.19
N ARG A 271 9.28 -7.23 -5.64
CA ARG A 271 8.79 -7.38 -7.03
C ARG A 271 9.87 -7.01 -8.05
N THR A 272 10.53 -5.87 -7.85
CA THR A 272 11.59 -5.40 -8.75
C THR A 272 12.78 -6.37 -8.79
N ALA A 273 13.19 -6.89 -7.63
CA ALA A 273 14.27 -7.86 -7.54
C ALA A 273 13.93 -9.18 -8.26
N VAL A 274 12.71 -9.69 -8.07
CA VAL A 274 12.23 -10.91 -8.73
C VAL A 274 12.17 -10.72 -10.24
N MET A 275 11.68 -9.57 -10.71
CA MET A 275 11.67 -9.27 -12.14
C MET A 275 13.09 -9.22 -12.74
N LYS A 276 14.05 -8.64 -12.01
CA LYS A 276 15.46 -8.65 -12.43
C LYS A 276 16.02 -10.07 -12.56
N ILE A 277 15.67 -10.97 -11.65
CA ILE A 277 16.08 -12.38 -11.72
C ILE A 277 15.43 -13.07 -12.93
N LEU A 278 14.12 -12.93 -13.08
CA LEU A 278 13.35 -13.53 -14.17
C LEU A 278 13.85 -13.10 -15.54
N LEU A 279 14.07 -11.79 -15.76
CA LEU A 279 14.52 -11.27 -17.06
C LEU A 279 16.00 -11.58 -17.34
N GLY A 280 16.78 -11.96 -16.33
CA GLY A 280 18.14 -12.47 -16.49
C GLY A 280 18.22 -13.95 -16.88
N MET A 281 17.09 -14.67 -16.89
CA MET A 281 17.03 -16.07 -17.30
C MET A 281 17.12 -16.23 -18.83
N PRO A 282 17.58 -17.40 -19.33
CA PRO A 282 17.54 -17.69 -20.76
C PRO A 282 16.10 -17.73 -21.29
N ASN A 283 15.92 -17.35 -22.57
CA ASN A 283 14.63 -17.28 -23.27
C ASN A 283 13.61 -16.30 -22.64
N PRO A 284 13.86 -14.98 -22.74
CA PRO A 284 13.02 -13.96 -22.11
C PRO A 284 11.58 -13.95 -22.63
N ALA A 285 11.32 -14.37 -23.88
CA ALA A 285 9.96 -14.48 -24.43
C ALA A 285 9.10 -15.49 -23.65
N GLU A 286 9.62 -16.69 -23.40
CA GLU A 286 8.93 -17.71 -22.61
C GLU A 286 8.75 -17.28 -21.14
N ILE A 287 9.71 -16.54 -20.59
CA ILE A 287 9.59 -16.00 -19.22
C ILE A 287 8.48 -14.94 -19.14
N VAL A 288 8.45 -13.99 -20.08
CA VAL A 288 7.38 -12.98 -20.13
C VAL A 288 6.03 -13.65 -20.37
N LYS A 289 5.96 -14.69 -21.22
CA LYS A 289 4.74 -15.47 -21.43
C LYS A 289 4.20 -16.09 -20.13
N ARG A 290 5.08 -16.70 -19.33
CA ARG A 290 4.74 -17.27 -18.02
C ARG A 290 4.31 -16.22 -17.03
N TYR A 291 5.04 -15.11 -16.97
CA TYR A 291 4.70 -13.96 -16.15
C TYR A 291 3.30 -13.45 -16.48
N VAL A 292 3.00 -13.22 -17.76
CA VAL A 292 1.71 -12.72 -18.23
C VAL A 292 0.56 -13.70 -17.93
N ARG A 293 0.78 -15.02 -18.08
CA ARG A 293 -0.20 -16.03 -17.65
C ARG A 293 -0.44 -15.98 -16.14
N PHE A 294 0.63 -15.83 -15.35
CA PHE A 294 0.52 -15.76 -13.91
C PHE A 294 -0.25 -14.51 -13.46
N THR A 295 0.01 -13.34 -14.04
CA THR A 295 -0.70 -12.10 -13.67
C THR A 295 -2.21 -12.16 -13.93
N LYS A 296 -2.68 -12.99 -14.87
CA LYS A 296 -4.11 -13.28 -15.05
C LYS A 296 -4.73 -13.96 -13.82
N THR A 297 -3.99 -14.81 -13.12
CA THR A 297 -4.46 -15.50 -11.90
C THR A 297 -4.53 -14.60 -10.67
N LEU A 298 -3.95 -13.41 -10.74
CA LEU A 298 -3.92 -12.45 -9.64
C LEU A 298 -5.19 -11.57 -9.61
N ALA A 299 -5.58 -11.15 -8.41
CA ALA A 299 -6.59 -10.11 -8.21
C ALA A 299 -6.16 -8.79 -8.89
N GLY A 300 -7.12 -7.99 -9.38
CA GLY A 300 -6.85 -6.79 -10.19
C GLY A 300 -5.75 -5.87 -9.63
N PHE A 301 -5.84 -5.47 -8.37
CA PHE A 301 -4.83 -4.61 -7.75
C PHE A 301 -3.44 -5.27 -7.62
N MET A 302 -3.36 -6.59 -7.50
CA MET A 302 -2.09 -7.33 -7.49
C MET A 302 -1.53 -7.46 -8.91
N ARG A 303 -2.42 -7.68 -9.90
CA ARG A 303 -2.10 -7.68 -11.32
C ARG A 303 -1.52 -6.33 -11.75
N ASP A 304 -2.16 -5.23 -11.37
CA ASP A 304 -1.70 -3.88 -11.71
C ASP A 304 -0.32 -3.58 -11.12
N ARG A 305 -0.10 -3.91 -9.84
CA ARG A 305 1.22 -3.77 -9.19
C ARG A 305 2.28 -4.66 -9.82
N ALA A 306 1.91 -5.89 -10.19
CA ALA A 306 2.78 -6.80 -10.90
C ALA A 306 3.19 -6.17 -12.23
N LEU A 307 2.22 -5.76 -13.05
CA LEU A 307 2.43 -5.12 -14.36
C LEU A 307 3.19 -3.80 -14.24
N GLU A 308 2.98 -3.02 -13.20
CA GLU A 308 3.75 -1.80 -12.95
C GLU A 308 5.25 -2.10 -12.73
N SER A 309 5.56 -3.21 -12.07
CA SER A 309 6.94 -3.60 -11.76
C SER A 309 7.74 -3.98 -13.02
N ILE A 310 7.07 -4.39 -14.11
CA ILE A 310 7.74 -4.70 -15.38
C ILE A 310 8.20 -3.43 -16.12
N ARG A 311 7.60 -2.27 -15.82
CA ARG A 311 7.90 -0.99 -16.50
C ARG A 311 9.36 -0.57 -16.33
N ALA A 312 9.96 -0.88 -15.18
CA ALA A 312 11.35 -0.57 -14.89
C ALA A 312 12.36 -1.26 -15.83
N PHE A 313 11.93 -2.26 -16.61
CA PHE A 313 12.78 -3.10 -17.44
C PHE A 313 12.57 -2.92 -18.95
N GLY A 314 11.93 -1.81 -19.37
CA GLY A 314 11.33 -1.65 -20.70
C GLY A 314 12.13 -2.22 -21.89
N SER A 315 13.40 -1.84 -22.07
CA SER A 315 14.16 -2.31 -23.24
C SER A 315 14.34 -3.83 -23.32
N GLN A 316 14.35 -4.53 -22.18
CA GLN A 316 14.51 -6.00 -22.10
C GLN A 316 13.20 -6.75 -22.40
N VAL A 317 12.07 -6.08 -22.24
CA VAL A 317 10.73 -6.69 -22.32
C VAL A 317 10.08 -6.42 -23.68
N VAL A 318 10.49 -5.36 -24.39
CA VAL A 318 9.92 -4.98 -25.69
C VAL A 318 9.97 -6.10 -26.73
N GLU A 319 11.13 -6.72 -26.98
CA GLU A 319 11.23 -7.80 -27.98
C GLU A 319 10.38 -9.04 -27.60
N PRO A 320 10.46 -9.56 -26.35
CA PRO A 320 9.50 -10.55 -25.85
C PRO A 320 8.03 -10.19 -26.06
N THR A 321 7.66 -8.94 -25.76
CA THR A 321 6.28 -8.49 -25.91
C THR A 321 5.86 -8.46 -27.38
N ILE A 322 6.72 -7.99 -28.29
CA ILE A 322 6.44 -8.01 -29.75
C ILE A 322 6.13 -9.43 -30.23
N GLU A 323 6.88 -10.42 -29.78
CA GLU A 323 6.63 -11.83 -30.10
C GLU A 323 5.26 -12.29 -29.58
N LEU A 324 4.91 -11.95 -28.33
CA LEU A 324 3.66 -12.36 -27.69
C LEU A 324 2.41 -11.64 -28.21
N LEU A 325 2.54 -10.45 -28.80
CA LEU A 325 1.42 -9.78 -29.47
C LEU A 325 0.89 -10.59 -30.67
N SER A 326 1.67 -11.52 -31.22
CA SER A 326 1.25 -12.41 -32.31
C SER A 326 0.97 -13.85 -31.85
N ASP A 327 0.83 -14.09 -30.54
CA ASP A 327 0.62 -15.43 -30.00
C ASP A 327 -0.73 -16.02 -30.47
N PRO A 328 -0.80 -17.31 -30.83
CA PRO A 328 -2.07 -17.95 -31.19
C PRO A 328 -3.11 -17.91 -30.07
N ASP A 329 -2.68 -17.86 -28.81
CA ASP A 329 -3.56 -17.77 -27.64
C ASP A 329 -4.05 -16.34 -27.42
N GLU A 330 -5.36 -16.15 -27.50
CA GLU A 330 -6.04 -14.86 -27.31
C GLU A 330 -5.72 -14.24 -25.95
N ASP A 331 -5.69 -15.04 -24.89
CA ASP A 331 -5.40 -14.57 -23.53
C ASP A 331 -3.99 -13.98 -23.43
N ILE A 332 -3.06 -14.56 -24.18
CA ILE A 332 -1.67 -14.13 -24.20
C ILE A 332 -1.52 -12.84 -25.00
N ARG A 333 -2.23 -12.71 -26.13
CA ARG A 333 -2.28 -11.44 -26.88
C ARG A 333 -2.90 -10.32 -26.04
N ALA A 334 -4.02 -10.57 -25.37
CA ALA A 334 -4.72 -9.60 -24.52
C ALA A 334 -3.82 -9.08 -23.38
N ALA A 335 -3.05 -9.96 -22.78
CA ALA A 335 -2.19 -9.58 -21.67
C ALA A 335 -0.81 -9.05 -22.15
N ALA A 336 -0.34 -9.45 -23.34
CA ALA A 336 0.79 -8.82 -24.02
C ALA A 336 0.49 -7.38 -24.43
N ILE A 337 -0.73 -7.07 -24.92
CA ILE A 337 -1.12 -5.69 -25.23
C ILE A 337 -1.20 -4.84 -23.96
N ALA A 338 -1.66 -5.40 -22.84
CA ALA A 338 -1.63 -4.70 -21.55
C ALA A 338 -0.19 -4.32 -21.13
N VAL A 339 0.78 -5.21 -21.35
CA VAL A 339 2.21 -4.92 -21.13
C VAL A 339 2.71 -3.87 -22.12
N ALA A 340 2.41 -4.00 -23.41
CA ALA A 340 2.83 -3.04 -24.44
C ALA A 340 2.30 -1.62 -24.16
N SER A 341 1.07 -1.49 -23.68
CA SER A 341 0.43 -0.21 -23.30
C SER A 341 1.12 0.51 -22.14
N THR A 342 2.08 -0.13 -21.47
CA THR A 342 2.91 0.49 -20.42
C THR A 342 4.18 1.14 -20.95
N PHE A 343 4.52 0.94 -22.23
CA PHE A 343 5.73 1.43 -22.87
C PHE A 343 5.44 2.37 -24.04
N GLU A 344 6.22 3.45 -24.16
CA GLU A 344 6.21 4.35 -25.32
C GLU A 344 7.38 4.00 -26.26
N ASP A 345 7.53 2.72 -26.64
CA ASP A 345 8.61 2.24 -27.53
C ASP A 345 8.13 2.06 -28.98
N PRO A 346 8.69 2.80 -29.96
CA PRO A 346 8.29 2.71 -31.36
C PRO A 346 8.41 1.30 -31.99
N ARG A 347 9.20 0.39 -31.42
CA ARG A 347 9.35 -0.99 -31.94
C ARG A 347 8.07 -1.80 -31.79
N LEU A 348 7.20 -1.46 -30.82
CA LEU A 348 5.91 -2.15 -30.60
C LEU A 348 4.87 -1.83 -31.68
N VAL A 349 4.98 -0.64 -32.31
CA VAL A 349 3.96 -0.08 -33.22
C VAL A 349 3.56 -1.03 -34.34
N PRO A 350 4.48 -1.67 -35.11
CA PRO A 350 4.07 -2.55 -36.21
C PRO A 350 3.27 -3.77 -35.72
N ALA A 351 3.64 -4.37 -34.59
CA ALA A 351 2.94 -5.51 -34.01
C ALA A 351 1.57 -5.10 -33.46
N THR A 352 1.47 -3.95 -32.80
CA THR A 352 0.20 -3.43 -32.30
C THR A 352 -0.76 -3.02 -33.43
N ILE A 353 -0.27 -2.52 -34.56
CA ILE A 353 -1.11 -2.25 -35.75
C ILE A 353 -1.84 -3.51 -36.22
N MET A 354 -1.19 -4.68 -36.17
CA MET A 354 -1.81 -5.93 -36.58
C MET A 354 -3.02 -6.30 -35.70
N LEU A 355 -2.97 -5.95 -34.40
CA LEU A 355 -4.04 -6.22 -33.44
C LEU A 355 -5.29 -5.36 -33.63
N LEU A 356 -5.25 -4.29 -34.42
CA LEU A 356 -6.46 -3.56 -34.83
C LEU A 356 -7.41 -4.41 -35.68
N LYS A 357 -6.98 -5.60 -36.12
CA LYS A 357 -7.78 -6.57 -36.86
C LYS A 357 -7.99 -7.88 -36.09
N ASP A 358 -7.70 -7.88 -34.78
CA ASP A 358 -7.89 -9.06 -33.95
C ASP A 358 -9.37 -9.48 -33.91
N PRO A 359 -9.68 -10.80 -33.91
CA PRO A 359 -11.05 -11.28 -33.74
C PRO A 359 -11.73 -10.74 -32.48
N ASP A 360 -10.98 -10.56 -31.39
CA ASP A 360 -11.51 -10.05 -30.14
C ASP A 360 -11.61 -8.52 -30.12
N TRP A 361 -12.80 -8.01 -29.78
CA TRP A 361 -13.09 -6.57 -29.80
C TRP A 361 -12.33 -5.79 -28.73
N TRP A 362 -12.07 -6.40 -27.57
CA TRP A 362 -11.34 -5.78 -26.47
C TRP A 362 -9.86 -5.60 -26.81
N ILE A 363 -9.25 -6.59 -27.47
CA ILE A 363 -7.88 -6.50 -28.00
C ILE A 363 -7.78 -5.38 -29.04
N ARG A 364 -8.76 -5.24 -29.96
CA ARG A 364 -8.75 -4.16 -30.95
C ARG A 364 -8.80 -2.77 -30.31
N ILE A 365 -9.67 -2.57 -29.31
CA ILE A 365 -9.75 -1.32 -28.54
C ILE A 365 -8.43 -1.05 -27.81
N SER A 366 -7.91 -2.04 -27.09
CA SER A 366 -6.64 -1.93 -26.35
C SER A 366 -5.46 -1.59 -27.27
N ALA A 367 -5.46 -2.15 -28.49
CA ALA A 367 -4.48 -1.83 -29.51
C ALA A 367 -4.58 -0.38 -30.00
N ALA A 368 -5.79 0.13 -30.24
CA ALA A 368 -5.99 1.53 -30.62
C ALA A 368 -5.50 2.49 -29.52
N GLU A 369 -5.82 2.20 -28.26
CA GLU A 369 -5.37 3.00 -27.12
C GLU A 369 -3.84 2.99 -26.99
N ALA A 370 -3.22 1.81 -27.08
CA ALA A 370 -1.77 1.66 -27.03
C ALA A 370 -1.07 2.47 -28.13
N LEU A 371 -1.58 2.44 -29.36
CA LEU A 371 -1.05 3.22 -30.49
C LEU A 371 -1.19 4.73 -30.25
N GLY A 372 -2.30 5.17 -29.68
CA GLY A 372 -2.51 6.56 -29.27
C GLY A 372 -1.47 7.04 -28.26
N ARG A 373 -1.16 6.22 -27.25
CA ARG A 373 -0.13 6.52 -26.24
C ARG A 373 1.28 6.59 -26.83
N MET A 374 1.61 5.68 -27.75
CA MET A 374 2.91 5.65 -28.43
C MET A 374 3.12 6.86 -29.36
N LYS A 375 2.05 7.52 -29.82
CA LYS A 375 2.09 8.73 -30.67
C LYS A 375 2.90 8.59 -31.96
N ASP A 376 3.05 7.37 -32.48
CA ASP A 376 3.86 7.10 -33.66
C ASP A 376 3.06 7.31 -34.95
N PRO A 377 3.54 8.16 -35.89
CA PRO A 377 2.86 8.44 -37.15
C PRO A 377 2.60 7.22 -38.05
N ARG A 378 3.30 6.10 -37.86
CA ARG A 378 3.08 4.86 -38.64
C ARG A 378 1.72 4.23 -38.36
N ALA A 379 1.10 4.51 -37.22
CA ALA A 379 -0.21 3.98 -36.85
C ALA A 379 -1.39 4.69 -37.52
N VAL A 380 -1.17 5.88 -38.10
CA VAL A 380 -2.24 6.79 -38.55
C VAL A 380 -3.14 6.14 -39.60
N GLU A 381 -2.57 5.50 -40.63
CA GLU A 381 -3.37 4.89 -41.69
C GLU A 381 -4.24 3.73 -41.17
N ALA A 382 -3.69 2.93 -40.25
CA ALA A 382 -4.40 1.82 -39.64
C ALA A 382 -5.53 2.30 -38.71
N LEU A 383 -5.28 3.34 -37.90
CA LEU A 383 -6.30 3.95 -37.04
C LEU A 383 -7.39 4.66 -37.85
N VAL A 384 -7.06 5.30 -38.97
CA VAL A 384 -8.05 5.87 -39.89
C VAL A 384 -8.95 4.77 -40.46
N ALA A 385 -8.40 3.61 -40.82
CA ALA A 385 -9.21 2.47 -41.24
C ALA A 385 -10.10 1.94 -40.11
N ALA A 386 -9.60 1.93 -38.86
CA ALA A 386 -10.35 1.51 -37.68
C ALA A 386 -11.54 2.41 -37.31
N LEU A 387 -11.64 3.63 -37.86
CA LEU A 387 -12.83 4.48 -37.70
C LEU A 387 -14.11 3.86 -38.28
N ALA A 388 -13.98 2.88 -39.17
CA ALA A 388 -15.11 2.13 -39.72
C ALA A 388 -15.59 0.99 -38.81
N ASP A 389 -14.78 0.58 -37.82
CA ASP A 389 -15.12 -0.46 -36.85
C ASP A 389 -16.01 0.15 -35.74
N PRO A 390 -17.27 -0.30 -35.56
CA PRO A 390 -18.18 0.24 -34.55
C PRO A 390 -17.64 0.16 -33.11
N ASP A 391 -16.86 -0.88 -32.79
CA ASP A 391 -16.35 -1.14 -31.44
C ASP A 391 -15.13 -0.25 -31.14
N VAL A 392 -14.30 0.02 -32.17
CA VAL A 392 -13.00 0.71 -32.01
C VAL A 392 -13.08 2.20 -32.38
N LYS A 393 -14.11 2.63 -33.11
CA LYS A 393 -14.26 3.98 -33.68
C LYS A 393 -13.93 5.11 -32.71
N TRP A 394 -14.40 5.03 -31.47
CA TRP A 394 -14.18 6.08 -30.47
C TRP A 394 -12.75 6.16 -29.99
N THR A 395 -12.17 5.02 -29.63
CA THR A 395 -10.78 4.92 -29.22
C THR A 395 -9.84 5.29 -30.37
N ALA A 396 -10.20 4.98 -31.61
CA ALA A 396 -9.46 5.39 -32.79
C ALA A 396 -9.48 6.93 -32.99
N VAL A 397 -10.62 7.60 -32.76
CA VAL A 397 -10.70 9.08 -32.78
C VAL A 397 -9.76 9.69 -31.74
N GLU A 398 -9.80 9.18 -30.50
CA GLU A 398 -8.94 9.64 -29.41
C GLU A 398 -7.45 9.39 -29.71
N ALA A 399 -7.10 8.19 -30.18
CA ALA A 399 -5.74 7.82 -30.54
C ALA A 399 -5.17 8.70 -31.66
N LEU A 400 -5.97 8.97 -32.71
CA LEU A 400 -5.59 9.91 -33.78
C LEU A 400 -5.40 11.33 -33.23
N GLY A 401 -6.22 11.74 -32.26
CA GLY A 401 -6.05 12.98 -31.50
C GLY A 401 -4.75 13.04 -30.72
N HIS A 402 -4.31 11.95 -30.09
CA HIS A 402 -3.03 11.90 -29.39
C HIS A 402 -1.82 11.95 -30.32
N ILE A 403 -1.90 11.29 -31.48
CA ILE A 403 -0.85 11.31 -32.51
C ILE A 403 -0.78 12.69 -33.19
N ALA A 404 -1.94 13.32 -33.43
CA ALA A 404 -2.08 14.66 -34.03
C ALA A 404 -1.43 14.82 -35.42
N ASP A 405 -1.35 13.74 -36.21
CA ASP A 405 -0.77 13.76 -37.57
C ASP A 405 -1.77 14.30 -38.61
N PRO A 406 -1.41 15.33 -39.41
CA PRO A 406 -2.29 15.95 -40.40
C PRO A 406 -2.95 15.00 -41.41
N ARG A 407 -2.37 13.82 -41.68
CA ARG A 407 -2.94 12.83 -42.61
C ARG A 407 -4.30 12.32 -42.16
N SER A 408 -4.61 12.38 -40.86
CA SER A 408 -5.91 11.95 -40.32
C SER A 408 -7.03 13.00 -40.41
N LEU A 409 -6.69 14.26 -40.71
CA LEU A 409 -7.65 15.39 -40.69
C LEU A 409 -8.81 15.22 -41.66
N ASN A 410 -8.58 14.63 -42.85
CA ASN A 410 -9.66 14.41 -43.81
C ASN A 410 -10.70 13.41 -43.26
N ALA A 411 -10.24 12.34 -42.61
CA ALA A 411 -11.10 11.32 -42.02
C ALA A 411 -11.89 11.88 -40.83
N LEU A 412 -11.22 12.56 -39.91
CA LEU A 412 -11.87 13.24 -38.78
C LEU A 412 -12.85 14.33 -39.26
N GLY A 413 -12.48 15.09 -40.29
CA GLY A 413 -13.32 16.13 -40.88
C GLY A 413 -14.66 15.61 -41.41
N ARG A 414 -14.72 14.40 -41.97
CA ARG A 414 -16.00 13.78 -42.38
C ARG A 414 -16.90 13.45 -41.18
N MET A 415 -16.31 13.07 -40.05
CA MET A 415 -17.06 12.75 -38.83
C MET A 415 -17.61 13.98 -38.12
N LEU A 416 -17.08 15.18 -38.40
CA LEU A 416 -17.68 16.44 -37.95
C LEU A 416 -19.04 16.74 -38.60
N ALA A 417 -19.44 16.00 -39.65
CA ALA A 417 -20.76 16.09 -40.25
C ALA A 417 -21.75 15.02 -39.72
N ASP A 418 -21.36 14.24 -38.70
CA ASP A 418 -22.21 13.18 -38.15
C ASP A 418 -23.51 13.76 -37.57
N PRO A 419 -24.68 13.14 -37.80
CA PRO A 419 -25.96 13.63 -37.27
C PRO A 419 -25.98 13.72 -35.74
N GLN A 420 -25.23 12.86 -35.03
CA GLN A 420 -25.21 12.83 -33.57
C GLN A 420 -24.30 13.92 -32.99
N PRO A 421 -24.82 14.84 -32.13
CA PRO A 421 -24.03 15.93 -31.56
C PRO A 421 -22.82 15.45 -30.74
N ASN A 422 -22.97 14.33 -30.03
CA ASN A 422 -21.90 13.75 -29.22
C ASN A 422 -20.72 13.28 -30.09
N VAL A 423 -21.00 12.70 -31.27
CA VAL A 423 -19.94 12.29 -32.21
C VAL A 423 -19.12 13.50 -32.65
N ARG A 424 -19.81 14.59 -33.03
CA ARG A 424 -19.13 15.83 -33.46
C ARG A 424 -18.28 16.41 -32.33
N ILE A 425 -18.79 16.41 -31.10
CA ILE A 425 -18.07 16.88 -29.91
C ILE A 425 -16.79 16.08 -29.67
N GLU A 426 -16.84 14.75 -29.68
CA GLU A 426 -15.66 13.91 -29.46
C GLU A 426 -14.60 14.10 -30.55
N VAL A 427 -15.02 14.21 -31.81
CA VAL A 427 -14.10 14.50 -32.91
C VAL A 427 -13.44 15.87 -32.74
N MET A 428 -14.18 16.90 -32.32
CA MET A 428 -13.59 18.20 -32.01
C MET A 428 -12.57 18.11 -30.86
N GLN A 429 -12.86 17.32 -29.82
CA GLN A 429 -11.93 17.10 -28.71
C GLN A 429 -10.61 16.48 -29.16
N ALA A 430 -10.66 15.51 -30.08
CA ALA A 430 -9.45 14.96 -30.71
C ALA A 430 -8.71 16.02 -31.54
N LEU A 431 -9.45 16.82 -32.33
CA LEU A 431 -8.89 17.88 -33.17
C LEU A 431 -8.16 18.98 -32.39
N ARG A 432 -8.49 19.18 -31.10
CA ARG A 432 -7.79 20.13 -30.20
C ARG A 432 -6.27 19.98 -30.20
N ASN A 433 -5.77 18.76 -30.34
CA ASN A 433 -4.33 18.48 -30.26
C ASN A 433 -3.58 18.77 -31.57
N PHE A 434 -4.30 19.06 -32.66
CA PHE A 434 -3.70 19.31 -33.96
C PHE A 434 -3.34 20.78 -34.13
N ASN A 435 -2.09 21.03 -34.54
CA ASN A 435 -1.64 22.36 -34.91
C ASN A 435 -1.71 22.55 -36.43
N HIS A 436 -2.92 22.67 -37.00
CA HIS A 436 -3.12 22.79 -38.44
C HIS A 436 -4.19 23.85 -38.81
N PRO A 437 -3.97 24.72 -39.84
CA PRO A 437 -4.90 25.78 -40.20
C PRO A 437 -6.33 25.31 -40.55
N GLN A 438 -6.46 24.13 -41.16
CA GLN A 438 -7.76 23.54 -41.49
C GLN A 438 -8.61 23.24 -40.25
N VAL A 439 -7.98 22.93 -39.12
CA VAL A 439 -8.69 22.66 -37.86
C VAL A 439 -9.32 23.93 -37.32
N LEU A 440 -8.57 25.04 -37.32
CA LEU A 440 -9.09 26.34 -36.92
C LEU A 440 -10.26 26.77 -37.81
N GLN A 441 -10.15 26.56 -39.13
CA GLN A 441 -11.22 26.89 -40.05
C GLN A 441 -12.47 26.03 -39.81
N ALA A 442 -12.30 24.72 -39.62
CA ALA A 442 -13.41 23.81 -39.34
C ALA A 442 -14.11 24.14 -38.01
N LEU A 443 -13.34 24.39 -36.94
CA LEU A 443 -13.91 24.78 -35.66
C LEU A 443 -14.63 26.14 -35.73
N LYS A 444 -14.10 27.13 -36.45
CA LYS A 444 -14.79 28.42 -36.68
C LYS A 444 -16.12 28.24 -37.42
N GLN A 445 -16.17 27.35 -38.40
CA GLN A 445 -17.41 27.03 -39.13
C GLN A 445 -18.43 26.33 -38.25
N ILE A 446 -18.00 25.38 -37.41
CA ILE A 446 -18.88 24.67 -36.47
C ILE A 446 -19.40 25.63 -35.40
N ALA A 447 -18.52 26.45 -34.81
CA ALA A 447 -18.87 27.43 -33.79
C ALA A 447 -19.99 28.38 -34.23
N THR A 448 -20.06 28.72 -35.52
CA THR A 448 -21.04 29.66 -36.07
C THR A 448 -22.27 28.99 -36.67
N ASN A 449 -22.12 27.81 -37.29
CA ASN A 449 -23.19 27.23 -38.12
C ASN A 449 -23.79 25.92 -37.61
N ASP A 450 -23.22 25.27 -36.59
CA ASP A 450 -23.79 24.02 -36.10
C ASP A 450 -25.19 24.26 -35.51
N ALA A 451 -26.12 23.33 -35.76
CA ALA A 451 -27.50 23.46 -35.30
C ALA A 451 -27.61 23.45 -33.77
N GLU A 452 -26.70 22.73 -33.10
CA GLU A 452 -26.72 22.52 -31.65
C GLU A 452 -25.83 23.49 -30.89
N ARG A 453 -26.39 24.17 -29.88
CA ARG A 453 -25.62 25.11 -29.05
C ARG A 453 -24.46 24.42 -28.35
N SER A 454 -24.66 23.20 -27.84
CA SER A 454 -23.59 22.44 -27.20
C SER A 454 -22.40 22.27 -28.16
N VAL A 455 -22.66 21.87 -29.41
CA VAL A 455 -21.58 21.70 -30.39
C VAL A 455 -20.92 23.04 -30.73
N ARG A 456 -21.70 24.13 -30.90
CA ARG A 456 -21.15 25.48 -31.12
C ARG A 456 -20.26 25.95 -29.97
N MET A 457 -20.75 25.87 -28.74
CA MET A 457 -20.04 26.30 -27.54
C MET A 457 -18.77 25.47 -27.32
N ARG A 458 -18.82 24.15 -27.56
CA ARG A 458 -17.62 23.32 -27.47
C ARG A 458 -16.56 23.71 -28.49
N ALA A 459 -16.98 24.04 -29.71
CA ALA A 459 -16.06 24.54 -30.73
C ALA A 459 -15.42 25.87 -30.31
N VAL A 460 -16.18 26.78 -29.67
CA VAL A 460 -15.66 28.03 -29.09
C VAL A 460 -14.66 27.75 -27.97
N ASP A 461 -14.96 26.86 -27.03
CA ASP A 461 -14.04 26.52 -25.93
C ASP A 461 -12.70 25.99 -26.46
N ILE A 462 -12.75 25.08 -27.44
CA ILE A 462 -11.55 24.52 -28.06
C ILE A 462 -10.79 25.59 -28.83
N LEU A 463 -11.50 26.48 -29.53
CA LEU A 463 -10.90 27.63 -30.21
C LEU A 463 -10.19 28.56 -29.21
N GLU A 464 -10.81 28.89 -28.07
CA GLU A 464 -10.22 29.68 -26.99
C GLU A 464 -8.97 29.01 -26.43
N GLU A 465 -9.01 27.70 -26.15
CA GLU A 465 -7.84 26.93 -25.71
C GLU A 465 -6.69 27.01 -26.72
N ILE A 466 -6.99 26.92 -28.03
CA ILE A 466 -5.97 27.03 -29.09
C ILE A 466 -5.47 28.49 -29.25
N ALA A 467 -6.34 29.50 -29.10
CA ALA A 467 -5.94 30.92 -29.13
C ALA A 467 -5.01 31.28 -27.97
N GLN A 468 -5.29 30.78 -26.77
CA GLN A 468 -4.43 31.00 -25.61
C GLN A 468 -3.01 30.46 -25.86
N ARG A 469 -2.88 29.32 -26.55
CA ARG A 469 -1.58 28.75 -26.96
C ARG A 469 -0.88 29.56 -28.07
N THR A 470 -1.64 30.27 -28.90
CA THR A 470 -1.14 30.95 -30.11
C THR A 470 -1.14 32.48 -30.03
N GLN A 471 -1.50 33.07 -28.88
CA GLN A 471 -1.59 34.51 -28.61
C GLN A 471 -2.50 35.29 -29.57
N LYS A 472 -3.64 34.71 -29.98
CA LYS A 472 -4.62 35.32 -30.92
C LYS A 472 -6.03 35.46 -30.33
N SER A 473 -6.15 36.08 -29.16
CA SER A 473 -7.41 36.12 -28.39
C SER A 473 -8.49 37.01 -29.00
N GLU A 474 -8.14 38.10 -29.70
CA GLU A 474 -9.11 39.08 -30.21
C GLU A 474 -9.98 38.54 -31.36
N GLU A 475 -9.44 37.65 -32.21
CA GLU A 475 -10.21 37.03 -33.31
C GLU A 475 -11.29 36.07 -32.82
N ILE A 476 -11.18 35.55 -31.58
CA ILE A 476 -12.07 34.49 -31.07
C ILE A 476 -13.24 35.07 -30.30
N GLU A 477 -13.10 36.26 -29.70
CA GLU A 477 -14.19 36.96 -29.03
C GLU A 477 -15.35 37.29 -30.00
N ALA A 478 -15.02 37.62 -31.26
CA ALA A 478 -16.01 37.80 -32.33
C ALA A 478 -16.77 36.50 -32.64
N VAL A 479 -16.06 35.37 -32.74
CA VAL A 479 -16.64 34.04 -32.99
C VAL A 479 -17.51 33.59 -31.80
N ARG A 480 -17.06 33.84 -30.56
CA ARG A 480 -17.84 33.61 -29.33
C ARG A 480 -19.13 34.41 -29.36
N SER A 481 -19.05 35.71 -29.65
CA SER A 481 -20.21 36.60 -29.71
C SER A 481 -21.22 36.13 -30.75
N GLU A 482 -20.76 35.68 -31.92
CA GLU A 482 -21.59 35.14 -32.98
C GLU A 482 -22.22 33.78 -32.61
N ALA A 483 -21.44 32.87 -31.99
CA ALA A 483 -21.91 31.57 -31.51
C ALA A 483 -22.98 31.70 -30.41
N LEU A 484 -22.84 32.69 -29.52
CA LEU A 484 -23.80 33.04 -28.47
C LEU A 484 -25.06 33.72 -29.03
N ALA A 485 -24.92 34.54 -30.07
CA ALA A 485 -26.04 35.20 -30.74
C ALA A 485 -26.87 34.25 -31.62
N ALA A 486 -26.25 33.19 -32.14
CA ALA A 486 -26.92 32.15 -32.92
C ALA A 486 -27.94 31.41 -32.06
N ARG A 487 -29.23 31.66 -32.31
CA ARG A 487 -30.34 30.94 -31.66
C ARG A 487 -30.31 29.48 -32.08
N SER A 488 -30.28 28.56 -31.11
CA SER A 488 -30.60 27.16 -31.38
C SER A 488 -31.99 27.07 -32.02
N ARG A 489 -32.14 26.19 -33.01
CA ARG A 489 -33.44 25.98 -33.68
C ARG A 489 -34.49 25.39 -32.71
N GLN A 490 -34.07 24.87 -31.56
CA GLN A 490 -34.90 24.67 -30.37
C GLN A 490 -34.59 25.75 -29.33
N GLY A 491 -35.59 26.52 -28.93
CA GLY A 491 -35.43 27.64 -27.99
C GLY A 491 -34.98 27.15 -26.60
N GLU A 492 -33.88 27.71 -26.11
CA GLU A 492 -33.31 27.31 -24.82
C GLU A 492 -34.03 28.01 -23.64
N PRO A 493 -34.31 27.29 -22.54
CA PRO A 493 -34.96 27.87 -21.36
C PRO A 493 -34.20 29.06 -20.78
N ARG A 494 -34.91 30.16 -20.48
CA ARG A 494 -34.34 31.39 -19.91
C ARG A 494 -33.69 31.16 -18.55
N LEU A 495 -34.22 30.19 -17.80
CA LEU A 495 -33.70 29.83 -16.49
C LEU A 495 -32.26 29.29 -16.55
N ASN A 496 -31.84 28.71 -17.69
CA ASN A 496 -30.49 28.18 -17.86
C ASN A 496 -29.41 29.24 -17.63
N THR A 497 -29.64 30.48 -18.08
CA THR A 497 -28.68 31.59 -17.90
C THR A 497 -28.35 31.82 -16.43
N TYR A 498 -29.37 31.81 -15.55
CA TYR A 498 -29.16 32.00 -14.12
C TYR A 498 -28.46 30.80 -13.47
N LEU A 499 -28.81 29.58 -13.88
CA LEU A 499 -28.23 28.34 -13.34
C LEU A 499 -26.76 28.17 -13.75
N ILE A 500 -26.42 28.52 -14.99
CA ILE A 500 -25.04 28.54 -15.49
C ILE A 500 -24.24 29.60 -14.73
N SER A 501 -24.78 30.82 -14.60
CA SER A 501 -24.11 31.88 -13.85
C SER A 501 -23.89 31.51 -12.38
N THR A 502 -24.84 30.82 -11.75
CA THR A 502 -24.74 30.34 -10.35
C THR A 502 -23.58 29.35 -10.20
N ARG A 503 -23.44 28.42 -11.13
CA ARG A 503 -22.32 27.47 -11.10
C ARG A 503 -20.98 28.18 -11.30
N ASN A 504 -20.90 29.05 -12.30
CA ASN A 504 -19.66 29.76 -12.64
C ASN A 504 -19.18 30.70 -11.53
N SER A 505 -20.09 31.22 -10.71
CA SER A 505 -19.73 32.02 -9.53
C SER A 505 -19.31 31.18 -8.32
N GLY A 506 -19.42 29.84 -8.39
CA GLY A 506 -19.11 28.94 -7.28
C GLY A 506 -20.20 28.86 -6.21
N ALA A 507 -21.43 29.28 -6.51
CA ALA A 507 -22.55 29.18 -5.59
C ALA A 507 -23.07 27.74 -5.48
N SER A 508 -23.52 27.35 -4.29
CA SER A 508 -24.06 26.00 -4.02
C SER A 508 -25.50 25.86 -4.47
N ASP A 509 -26.31 26.91 -4.32
CA ASP A 509 -27.74 26.88 -4.60
C ASP A 509 -28.20 28.18 -5.28
N PHE A 510 -29.15 28.07 -6.20
CA PHE A 510 -29.91 29.18 -6.78
C PHE A 510 -31.35 29.14 -6.26
N HIS A 511 -31.86 30.28 -5.81
CA HIS A 511 -33.18 30.47 -5.25
C HIS A 511 -34.01 31.39 -6.16
N LEU A 512 -35.10 30.84 -6.67
CA LEU A 512 -36.14 31.55 -7.41
C LEU A 512 -37.36 31.70 -6.49
N SER A 513 -37.72 32.94 -6.15
CA SER A 513 -38.88 33.16 -5.28
C SER A 513 -39.71 34.39 -5.66
N VAL A 514 -41.03 34.27 -5.52
CA VAL A 514 -41.97 35.33 -5.90
C VAL A 514 -41.78 36.56 -4.99
N GLY A 515 -41.67 37.73 -5.63
CA GLY A 515 -41.44 39.01 -4.98
C GLY A 515 -40.03 39.17 -4.41
N GLN A 516 -39.09 38.28 -4.77
CA GLN A 516 -37.67 38.38 -4.41
C GLN A 516 -36.81 38.47 -5.67
N PRO A 517 -35.63 39.09 -5.59
CA PRO A 517 -34.64 39.00 -6.66
C PRO A 517 -34.10 37.55 -6.75
N PRO A 518 -33.41 37.19 -7.85
CA PRO A 518 -32.63 35.97 -7.89
C PRO A 518 -31.58 35.97 -6.77
N ILE A 519 -31.61 34.94 -5.95
CA ILE A 519 -30.74 34.79 -4.79
C ILE A 519 -29.85 33.57 -5.01
N VAL A 520 -28.57 33.68 -4.68
CA VAL A 520 -27.62 32.55 -4.71
C VAL A 520 -27.07 32.31 -3.31
N ARG A 521 -26.79 31.04 -2.99
CA ARG A 521 -26.09 30.66 -1.76
C ARG A 521 -24.60 30.53 -2.04
N MET A 522 -23.81 31.40 -1.41
CA MET A 522 -22.35 31.36 -1.45
C MET A 522 -21.84 30.94 -0.07
N ALA A 523 -21.47 29.66 0.06
CA ALA A 523 -21.20 29.01 1.34
C ALA A 523 -22.38 29.14 2.31
N ALA A 524 -22.27 29.94 3.38
CA ALA A 524 -23.36 30.12 4.35
C ALA A 524 -24.32 31.27 3.99
N ASP A 525 -23.91 32.19 3.12
CA ASP A 525 -24.62 33.45 2.90
C ASP A 525 -25.57 33.39 1.69
N LEU A 526 -26.71 34.08 1.80
CA LEU A 526 -27.65 34.32 0.70
C LEU A 526 -27.39 35.69 0.09
N LEU A 527 -26.97 35.73 -1.17
CA LEU A 527 -26.61 36.94 -1.90
C LEU A 527 -27.59 37.21 -3.04
N ARG A 528 -27.94 38.48 -3.23
CA ARG A 528 -28.80 38.91 -4.34
C ARG A 528 -27.94 39.12 -5.58
N VAL A 529 -28.32 38.48 -6.69
CA VAL A 529 -27.59 38.58 -7.97
C VAL A 529 -27.92 39.88 -8.69
N GLN A 530 -29.16 40.36 -8.55
CA GLN A 530 -29.63 41.62 -9.12
C GLN A 530 -30.69 42.27 -8.21
N GLN A 531 -31.15 43.47 -8.54
CA GLN A 531 -32.16 44.20 -7.76
C GLN A 531 -33.60 43.88 -8.18
N GLU A 532 -33.83 43.57 -9.46
CA GLU A 532 -35.18 43.30 -9.98
C GLU A 532 -35.74 41.99 -9.41
N THR A 533 -37.00 42.05 -8.96
CA THR A 533 -37.72 40.94 -8.35
C THR A 533 -38.53 40.16 -9.38
N PHE A 534 -38.70 38.86 -9.13
CA PHE A 534 -39.58 38.04 -9.96
C PHE A 534 -41.04 38.20 -9.53
N THR A 535 -41.92 38.43 -10.50
CA THR A 535 -43.37 38.35 -10.31
C THR A 535 -43.86 36.89 -10.35
N ALA A 536 -45.06 36.62 -9.84
CA ALA A 536 -45.65 35.28 -9.86
C ALA A 536 -45.75 34.72 -11.29
N GLN A 537 -46.15 35.56 -12.25
CA GLN A 537 -46.24 35.17 -13.66
C GLN A 537 -44.86 34.85 -14.26
N GLN A 538 -43.82 35.58 -13.86
CA GLN A 538 -42.46 35.31 -14.32
C GLN A 538 -41.89 34.01 -13.74
N THR A 539 -42.05 33.75 -12.44
CA THR A 539 -41.56 32.50 -11.85
C THR A 539 -42.26 31.30 -12.46
N GLU A 540 -43.59 31.36 -12.61
CA GLU A 540 -44.38 30.30 -13.26
C GLU A 540 -43.91 30.05 -14.69
N SER A 541 -43.74 31.12 -15.48
CA SER A 541 -43.29 31.02 -16.87
C SER A 541 -41.87 30.44 -16.98
N LEU A 542 -40.94 30.78 -16.09
CA LEU A 542 -39.58 30.23 -16.07
C LEU A 542 -39.57 28.74 -15.70
N LEU A 543 -40.41 28.34 -14.74
CA LEU A 543 -40.50 26.95 -14.31
C LEU A 543 -41.18 26.08 -15.36
N ARG A 544 -42.18 26.61 -16.07
CA ARG A 544 -42.85 25.88 -17.15
C ARG A 544 -41.94 25.55 -18.32
N GLU A 545 -40.91 26.37 -18.58
CA GLU A 545 -39.92 26.11 -19.65
C GLU A 545 -39.03 24.90 -19.38
N ILE A 546 -38.81 24.55 -18.11
CA ILE A 546 -37.90 23.45 -17.73
C ILE A 546 -38.62 22.16 -17.31
N LEU A 547 -39.93 22.22 -17.05
CA LEU A 547 -40.74 21.10 -16.61
C LEU A 547 -41.43 20.39 -17.77
N GLU A 548 -41.30 19.07 -17.82
CA GLU A 548 -42.09 18.21 -18.71
C GLU A 548 -43.57 18.22 -18.28
N ASP A 549 -44.50 17.95 -19.19
CA ASP A 549 -45.95 17.96 -18.89
C ASP A 549 -46.35 17.08 -17.68
N PRO A 550 -45.83 15.85 -17.52
CA PRO A 550 -46.14 15.03 -16.35
C PRO A 550 -45.61 15.63 -15.03
N GLN A 551 -44.47 16.32 -15.09
CA GLN A 551 -43.88 16.99 -13.92
C GLN A 551 -44.69 18.24 -13.53
N TRP A 552 -45.20 18.96 -14.52
CA TRP A 552 -46.10 20.08 -14.32
C TRP A 552 -47.41 19.64 -13.65
N ASP A 553 -48.03 18.58 -14.16
CA ASP A 553 -49.25 18.01 -13.58
C ASP A 553 -49.01 17.52 -12.14
N ALA A 554 -47.86 16.89 -11.89
CA ALA A 554 -47.46 16.46 -10.55
C ALA A 554 -47.29 17.65 -9.59
N LEU A 555 -46.64 18.72 -10.04
CA LEU A 555 -46.50 19.95 -9.26
C LEU A 555 -47.87 20.58 -8.95
N GLN A 556 -48.79 20.64 -9.92
CA GLN A 556 -50.14 21.18 -9.70
C GLN A 556 -50.93 20.33 -8.70
N LYS A 557 -50.78 19.01 -8.76
CA LYS A 557 -51.51 18.07 -7.89
C LYS A 557 -50.93 18.01 -6.48
N HIS A 558 -49.60 17.95 -6.35
CA HIS A 558 -48.91 17.71 -5.08
C HIS A 558 -48.34 18.97 -4.44
N GLN A 559 -48.40 20.11 -5.13
CA GLN A 559 -47.88 21.42 -4.71
C GLN A 559 -46.38 21.47 -4.44
N GLN A 560 -45.66 20.39 -4.78
CA GLN A 560 -44.21 20.29 -4.73
C GLN A 560 -43.70 19.19 -5.68
N ILE A 561 -42.47 19.33 -6.15
CA ILE A 561 -41.77 18.30 -6.93
C ILE A 561 -40.25 18.41 -6.72
N ASP A 562 -39.59 17.26 -6.59
CA ASP A 562 -38.13 17.10 -6.60
C ASP A 562 -37.71 16.37 -7.88
N PHE A 563 -36.66 16.84 -8.56
CA PHE A 563 -36.11 16.19 -9.76
C PHE A 563 -34.68 16.67 -10.04
N THR A 564 -33.99 15.98 -10.95
CA THR A 564 -32.68 16.41 -11.46
C THR A 564 -32.85 17.11 -12.82
N TYR A 565 -32.25 18.29 -12.96
CA TYR A 565 -32.20 19.06 -14.20
C TYR A 565 -30.78 19.05 -14.76
N PHE A 566 -30.64 18.75 -16.05
CA PHE A 566 -29.34 18.69 -16.72
C PHE A 566 -29.26 19.76 -17.81
N ILE A 567 -28.23 20.60 -17.73
CA ILE A 567 -27.90 21.56 -18.77
C ILE A 567 -26.62 21.07 -19.45
N PRO A 568 -26.64 20.78 -20.77
CA PRO A 568 -25.43 20.40 -21.50
C PRO A 568 -24.29 21.40 -21.26
N GLN A 569 -23.09 20.91 -20.95
CA GLN A 569 -21.85 21.70 -20.70
C GLN A 569 -21.84 22.60 -19.46
N ALA A 570 -22.97 22.79 -18.80
CA ALA A 570 -22.98 23.38 -17.48
C ALA A 570 -22.98 22.30 -16.40
N GLY A 571 -23.71 21.20 -16.59
CA GLY A 571 -23.76 20.06 -15.69
C GLY A 571 -25.15 19.85 -15.06
N ARG A 572 -25.20 19.06 -13.98
CA ARG A 572 -26.45 18.66 -13.30
C ARG A 572 -26.82 19.59 -12.14
N TYR A 573 -28.11 19.68 -11.86
CA TYR A 573 -28.69 20.42 -10.75
C TYR A 573 -29.79 19.58 -10.10
N ARG A 574 -29.88 19.60 -8.77
CA ARG A 574 -31.05 19.07 -8.06
C ARG A 574 -32.05 20.21 -7.87
N ALA A 575 -33.25 20.06 -8.41
CA ALA A 575 -34.31 21.04 -8.33
C ALA A 575 -35.39 20.59 -7.33
N ASN A 576 -35.81 21.51 -6.48
CA ASN A 576 -37.03 21.40 -5.68
C ASN A 576 -37.92 22.59 -6.01
N ILE A 577 -39.14 22.34 -6.45
CA ILE A 577 -40.15 23.36 -6.74
C ILE A 577 -41.30 23.17 -5.77
N PHE A 578 -41.80 24.26 -5.19
CA PHE A 578 -42.89 24.24 -4.21
C PHE A 578 -43.75 25.51 -4.30
N VAL A 579 -44.97 25.42 -3.79
CA VAL A 579 -45.93 26.54 -3.78
C VAL A 579 -46.01 27.15 -2.38
N ASP A 580 -45.93 28.48 -2.30
CA ASP A 580 -46.24 29.23 -1.08
C ASP A 580 -47.41 30.20 -1.30
N GLN A 581 -47.70 31.08 -0.34
CA GLN A 581 -48.80 32.05 -0.43
C GLN A 581 -48.65 33.05 -1.60
N LYS A 582 -47.45 33.22 -2.16
CA LYS A 582 -47.15 34.18 -3.23
C LYS A 582 -47.13 33.53 -4.61
N GLY A 583 -46.90 32.22 -4.69
CA GLY A 583 -46.93 31.45 -5.93
C GLY A 583 -45.89 30.35 -5.98
N TYR A 584 -45.42 30.02 -7.19
CA TYR A 584 -44.41 28.99 -7.42
C TYR A 584 -43.00 29.51 -7.11
N ASN A 585 -42.26 28.75 -6.29
CA ASN A 585 -40.88 29.02 -5.90
C ASN A 585 -40.02 27.78 -6.21
N ALA A 586 -38.72 27.98 -6.39
CA ALA A 586 -37.81 26.88 -6.68
C ALA A 586 -36.41 27.09 -6.08
N VAL A 587 -35.76 25.97 -5.74
CA VAL A 587 -34.37 25.92 -5.31
C VAL A 587 -33.62 24.92 -6.18
N PHE A 588 -32.49 25.35 -6.74
CA PHE A 588 -31.63 24.53 -7.58
C PHE A 588 -30.26 24.39 -6.92
N ARG A 589 -29.89 23.19 -6.50
CA ARG A 589 -28.56 22.89 -5.99
C ARG A 589 -27.64 22.47 -7.12
N VAL A 590 -26.46 23.07 -7.19
CA VAL A 590 -25.41 22.68 -8.14
C VAL A 590 -24.85 21.30 -7.76
N ILE A 591 -24.85 20.36 -8.69
CA ILE A 591 -24.23 19.04 -8.50
C ILE A 591 -22.89 19.00 -9.23
N PRO A 592 -21.77 18.66 -8.57
CA PRO A 592 -20.47 18.49 -9.23
C PRO A 592 -20.51 17.44 -10.35
N GLU A 593 -19.73 17.65 -11.41
CA GLU A 593 -19.72 16.73 -12.56
C GLU A 593 -19.03 15.40 -12.26
N LYS A 594 -17.95 15.44 -11.45
CA LYS A 594 -17.18 14.25 -11.10
C LYS A 594 -17.65 13.68 -9.77
N PRO A 595 -17.91 12.37 -9.66
CA PRO A 595 -18.16 11.74 -8.38
C PRO A 595 -16.92 11.89 -7.49
N PRO A 596 -17.09 12.21 -6.19
CA PRO A 596 -15.96 12.34 -5.28
C PRO A 596 -15.29 10.99 -5.02
N THR A 597 -13.99 11.01 -4.76
CA THR A 597 -13.23 9.84 -4.32
C THR A 597 -13.23 9.70 -2.80
N MET A 598 -12.90 8.51 -2.28
CA MET A 598 -12.79 8.32 -0.83
C MET A 598 -11.76 9.26 -0.19
N LEU A 599 -10.65 9.48 -0.88
CA LEU A 599 -9.56 10.33 -0.40
C LEU A 599 -10.01 11.79 -0.29
N GLU A 600 -10.71 12.31 -1.30
CA GLU A 600 -11.22 13.69 -1.31
C GLU A 600 -12.24 13.95 -0.19
N LEU A 601 -13.05 12.94 0.17
CA LEU A 601 -14.00 13.04 1.29
C LEU A 601 -13.35 12.87 2.66
N GLY A 602 -12.08 12.45 2.73
CA GLY A 602 -11.39 12.13 3.98
C GLY A 602 -11.87 10.84 4.63
N LEU A 603 -12.45 9.91 3.86
CA LEU A 603 -12.83 8.59 4.36
C LEU A 603 -11.58 7.81 4.80
N PRO A 604 -11.64 7.05 5.91
CA PRO A 604 -10.52 6.21 6.33
C PRO A 604 -10.08 5.23 5.22
N PRO A 605 -8.80 5.17 4.83
CA PRO A 605 -8.31 4.32 3.74
C PRO A 605 -8.63 2.84 3.91
N GLN A 606 -8.78 2.38 5.16
CA GLN A 606 -9.12 1.01 5.50
C GLN A 606 -10.47 0.59 4.89
N LEU A 607 -11.41 1.52 4.69
CA LEU A 607 -12.71 1.24 4.06
C LEU A 607 -12.59 0.75 2.61
N ALA A 608 -11.43 0.87 1.97
CA ALA A 608 -11.19 0.30 0.65
C ALA A 608 -11.37 -1.23 0.64
N GLU A 609 -11.22 -1.89 1.80
CA GLU A 609 -11.48 -3.34 1.91
C GLU A 609 -12.94 -3.71 1.63
N ILE A 610 -13.88 -2.75 1.67
CA ILE A 610 -15.29 -2.97 1.35
C ILE A 610 -15.44 -3.56 -0.06
N ALA A 611 -14.62 -3.09 -1.01
CA ALA A 611 -14.61 -3.62 -2.37
C ALA A 611 -14.13 -5.08 -2.46
N GLY A 612 -13.48 -5.61 -1.42
CA GLY A 612 -13.03 -7.00 -1.36
C GLY A 612 -14.09 -7.99 -0.87
N TYR A 613 -15.23 -7.55 -0.34
CA TYR A 613 -16.28 -8.46 0.08
C TYR A 613 -17.10 -8.98 -1.11
N HIS A 614 -17.44 -10.28 -1.08
CA HIS A 614 -18.36 -10.87 -2.05
C HIS A 614 -19.83 -10.59 -1.73
N GLN A 615 -20.19 -10.54 -0.45
CA GLN A 615 -21.56 -10.26 -0.01
C GLN A 615 -21.61 -9.60 1.37
N GLY A 616 -22.73 -8.92 1.63
CA GLY A 616 -23.05 -8.32 2.93
C GLY A 616 -23.58 -6.89 2.83
N LEU A 617 -23.96 -6.34 3.97
CA LEU A 617 -24.58 -5.03 4.12
C LEU A 617 -23.59 -3.99 4.64
N VAL A 618 -23.52 -2.85 3.96
CA VAL A 618 -22.79 -1.66 4.39
C VAL A 618 -23.78 -0.51 4.56
N LEU A 619 -23.83 0.05 5.77
CA LEU A 619 -24.74 1.14 6.11
C LEU A 619 -23.99 2.46 6.22
N ILE A 620 -24.47 3.48 5.52
CA ILE A 620 -23.99 4.87 5.64
C ILE A 620 -25.03 5.65 6.43
N CYS A 621 -24.62 6.23 7.55
CA CYS A 621 -25.52 6.83 8.52
C CYS A 621 -25.13 8.27 8.85
N GLY A 622 -26.12 9.11 9.12
CA GLY A 622 -25.90 10.49 9.53
C GLY A 622 -27.19 11.32 9.42
N PRO A 623 -27.25 12.50 10.04
CA PRO A 623 -28.39 13.41 9.86
C PRO A 623 -28.51 13.88 8.40
N SER A 624 -29.62 14.54 8.06
CA SER A 624 -29.79 15.18 6.76
C SER A 624 -28.67 16.20 6.51
N GLY A 625 -28.13 16.23 5.29
CA GLY A 625 -27.03 17.14 4.93
C GLY A 625 -25.65 16.75 5.48
N SER A 626 -25.48 15.58 6.09
CA SER A 626 -24.17 15.12 6.59
C SER A 626 -23.21 14.58 5.52
N GLY A 627 -23.61 14.58 4.24
CA GLY A 627 -22.81 14.08 3.12
C GLY A 627 -22.99 12.59 2.78
N LYS A 628 -24.07 11.93 3.24
CA LYS A 628 -24.31 10.49 2.99
C LYS A 628 -24.28 10.12 1.51
N SER A 629 -24.97 10.89 0.66
CA SER A 629 -24.98 10.67 -0.79
C SER A 629 -23.59 10.77 -1.40
N ALA A 630 -22.75 11.70 -0.90
CA ALA A 630 -21.36 11.83 -1.35
C ALA A 630 -20.53 10.60 -0.95
N THR A 631 -20.65 10.13 0.30
CA THR A 631 -20.01 8.89 0.77
C THR A 631 -20.46 7.68 -0.05
N LEU A 632 -21.77 7.54 -0.29
CA LEU A 632 -22.34 6.47 -1.11
C LEU A 632 -21.77 6.50 -2.53
N THR A 633 -21.73 7.69 -3.15
CA THR A 633 -21.16 7.93 -4.48
C THR A 633 -19.67 7.56 -4.51
N ALA A 634 -18.90 7.93 -3.48
CA ALA A 634 -17.48 7.59 -3.40
C ALA A 634 -17.24 6.08 -3.28
N LEU A 635 -18.10 5.36 -2.55
CA LEU A 635 -18.05 3.91 -2.46
C LEU A 635 -18.44 3.24 -3.78
N VAL A 636 -19.47 3.72 -4.47
CA VAL A 636 -19.82 3.24 -5.83
C VAL A 636 -18.67 3.48 -6.80
N ASN A 637 -18.03 4.64 -6.73
CA ASN A 637 -16.86 4.94 -7.54
C ASN A 637 -15.66 4.02 -7.21
N LEU A 638 -15.47 3.66 -5.94
CA LEU A 638 -14.48 2.65 -5.52
C LEU A 638 -14.77 1.30 -6.19
N PHE A 639 -16.01 0.80 -6.18
CA PHE A 639 -16.38 -0.43 -6.89
C PHE A 639 -16.05 -0.33 -8.38
N ASN A 640 -16.47 0.76 -9.02
CA ASN A 640 -16.24 1.01 -10.45
C ASN A 640 -14.76 1.09 -10.84
N GLU A 641 -13.88 1.48 -9.92
CA GLU A 641 -12.43 1.56 -10.15
C GLU A 641 -11.72 0.23 -9.87
N THR A 642 -12.27 -0.62 -9.01
CA THR A 642 -11.54 -1.78 -8.45
C THR A 642 -12.10 -3.15 -8.82
N ARG A 643 -13.32 -3.21 -9.37
CA ARG A 643 -14.02 -4.45 -9.72
C ARG A 643 -14.57 -4.43 -11.15
N SER A 644 -14.95 -5.61 -11.65
CA SER A 644 -15.57 -5.80 -12.97
C SER A 644 -16.97 -6.40 -12.80
N ASP A 645 -17.81 -5.64 -12.10
CA ASP A 645 -19.09 -6.08 -11.56
C ASP A 645 -20.26 -5.28 -12.16
N HIS A 646 -21.48 -5.79 -12.06
CA HIS A 646 -22.70 -5.04 -12.30
C HIS A 646 -23.18 -4.34 -11.02
N VAL A 647 -23.20 -3.00 -11.06
CA VAL A 647 -23.71 -2.15 -9.98
C VAL A 647 -25.06 -1.57 -10.37
N LEU A 648 -26.09 -1.85 -9.57
CA LEU A 648 -27.43 -1.32 -9.76
C LEU A 648 -27.79 -0.36 -8.63
N THR A 649 -28.04 0.91 -8.97
CA THR A 649 -28.42 1.93 -7.99
C THR A 649 -29.90 2.26 -8.07
N MET A 650 -30.49 2.56 -6.91
CA MET A 650 -31.84 3.07 -6.74
C MET A 650 -31.76 4.33 -5.90
N GLU A 651 -32.12 5.47 -6.47
CA GLU A 651 -31.89 6.80 -5.89
C GLU A 651 -33.13 7.69 -6.04
N ASP A 652 -33.24 8.73 -5.23
CA ASP A 652 -34.38 9.66 -5.20
C ASP A 652 -33.92 11.09 -4.86
N PRO A 653 -33.53 11.92 -5.86
CA PRO A 653 -33.28 11.57 -7.26
C PRO A 653 -31.83 11.10 -7.50
N VAL A 654 -31.48 10.74 -8.75
CA VAL A 654 -30.09 10.42 -9.12
C VAL A 654 -29.26 11.71 -9.18
N GLU A 655 -28.40 11.92 -8.18
CA GLU A 655 -27.58 13.13 -8.06
C GLU A 655 -26.35 13.04 -8.98
N PHE A 656 -25.50 12.04 -8.77
CA PHE A 656 -24.27 11.81 -9.54
C PHE A 656 -24.48 10.74 -10.59
N VAL A 657 -23.94 10.96 -11.80
CA VAL A 657 -23.85 9.90 -12.81
C VAL A 657 -22.46 9.32 -12.82
N HIS A 658 -22.38 8.00 -12.73
CA HIS A 658 -21.12 7.29 -12.78
C HIS A 658 -20.77 6.94 -14.22
N PRO A 659 -19.65 7.44 -14.76
CA PRO A 659 -19.17 7.01 -16.06
C PRO A 659 -18.72 5.55 -15.98
N PHE A 660 -18.80 4.83 -17.10
CA PHE A 660 -18.24 3.50 -17.21
C PHE A 660 -16.71 3.54 -16.96
N LYS A 661 -16.23 2.70 -16.06
CA LYS A 661 -14.80 2.41 -15.87
C LYS A 661 -14.60 0.92 -16.00
N ASN A 662 -14.66 0.18 -14.89
CA ASN A 662 -14.56 -1.28 -14.90
C ASN A 662 -15.91 -1.96 -14.61
N CYS A 663 -16.87 -1.27 -13.98
CA CYS A 663 -18.20 -1.80 -13.69
C CYS A 663 -19.26 -1.32 -14.70
N LEU A 664 -20.23 -2.19 -14.99
CA LEU A 664 -21.50 -1.78 -15.59
C LEU A 664 -22.34 -1.11 -14.51
N ILE A 665 -22.71 0.16 -14.67
CA ILE A 665 -23.52 0.90 -13.69
C ILE A 665 -24.86 1.28 -14.27
N ASN A 666 -25.92 0.73 -13.71
CA ASN A 666 -27.30 1.07 -14.05
C ASN A 666 -27.93 1.86 -12.90
N GLN A 667 -28.39 3.08 -13.16
CA GLN A 667 -28.96 3.96 -12.14
C GLN A 667 -30.46 4.17 -12.34
N ARG A 668 -31.26 3.85 -11.32
CA ARG A 668 -32.72 3.96 -11.35
C ARG A 668 -33.18 5.06 -10.41
N GLU A 669 -33.90 6.02 -10.97
CA GLU A 669 -34.53 7.09 -10.19
C GLU A 669 -35.94 6.66 -9.78
N VAL A 670 -36.24 6.73 -8.49
CA VAL A 670 -37.58 6.48 -7.95
C VAL A 670 -38.51 7.63 -8.37
N GLY A 671 -39.73 7.30 -8.79
CA GLY A 671 -40.68 8.24 -9.40
C GLY A 671 -40.55 8.37 -10.92
N ARG A 672 -39.36 8.11 -11.49
CA ARG A 672 -39.10 8.21 -12.95
C ARG A 672 -38.91 6.84 -13.63
N HIS A 673 -37.96 6.04 -13.15
CA HIS A 673 -37.62 4.73 -13.72
C HIS A 673 -38.31 3.56 -12.98
N THR A 674 -38.77 3.81 -11.75
CA THR A 674 -39.47 2.84 -10.91
C THR A 674 -40.43 3.56 -9.96
N GLN A 675 -41.48 2.91 -9.49
CA GLN A 675 -42.49 3.52 -8.63
C GLN A 675 -42.08 3.61 -7.15
N SER A 676 -41.25 2.67 -6.67
CA SER A 676 -40.78 2.63 -5.28
C SER A 676 -39.46 1.89 -5.16
N PHE A 677 -38.75 2.09 -4.03
CA PHE A 677 -37.53 1.36 -3.68
C PHE A 677 -37.78 -0.14 -3.59
N SER A 678 -38.80 -0.59 -2.85
CA SER A 678 -39.11 -2.01 -2.66
C SER A 678 -39.44 -2.72 -3.98
N ARG A 679 -40.14 -2.06 -4.91
CA ARG A 679 -40.39 -2.59 -6.26
C ARG A 679 -39.11 -2.70 -7.07
N ALA A 680 -38.26 -1.67 -7.04
CA ALA A 680 -37.01 -1.65 -7.76
C ALA A 680 -36.05 -2.73 -7.25
N LEU A 681 -36.00 -2.92 -5.93
CA LEU A 681 -35.16 -3.92 -5.28
C LEU A 681 -35.65 -5.35 -5.55
N ARG A 682 -36.97 -5.59 -5.61
CA ARG A 682 -37.52 -6.88 -6.08
C ARG A 682 -37.14 -7.19 -7.53
N ALA A 683 -37.09 -6.18 -8.39
CA ALA A 683 -36.67 -6.35 -9.78
C ALA A 683 -35.15 -6.55 -9.87
N ALA A 684 -34.37 -5.81 -9.08
CA ALA A 684 -32.92 -5.89 -9.00
C ALA A 684 -32.41 -7.33 -8.84
N LEU A 685 -33.04 -8.14 -7.99
CA LEU A 685 -32.68 -9.54 -7.77
C LEU A 685 -32.77 -10.45 -9.00
N ARG A 686 -33.32 -9.96 -10.12
CA ARG A 686 -33.40 -10.65 -11.43
C ARG A 686 -32.71 -9.89 -12.56
N GLU A 687 -32.03 -8.80 -12.22
CA GLU A 687 -31.29 -7.96 -13.16
C GLU A 687 -29.77 -8.30 -13.14
N ASP A 688 -29.40 -9.42 -12.49
CA ASP A 688 -28.02 -9.91 -12.36
C ASP A 688 -27.02 -8.88 -11.76
N PRO A 689 -27.35 -8.16 -10.66
CA PRO A 689 -26.40 -7.25 -10.02
C PRO A 689 -25.45 -8.01 -9.09
N ASP A 690 -24.21 -7.54 -8.98
CA ASP A 690 -23.28 -7.94 -7.91
C ASP A 690 -23.37 -6.98 -6.72
N VAL A 691 -23.56 -5.68 -7.02
CA VAL A 691 -23.68 -4.61 -6.03
C VAL A 691 -25.01 -3.90 -6.17
N ILE A 692 -25.77 -3.83 -5.09
CA ILE A 692 -27.06 -3.15 -5.02
C ILE A 692 -26.93 -1.92 -4.12
N VAL A 693 -27.29 -0.75 -4.65
CA VAL A 693 -27.16 0.53 -3.95
C VAL A 693 -28.54 1.11 -3.71
N ILE A 694 -28.87 1.36 -2.45
CA ILE A 694 -30.17 1.86 -2.01
C ILE A 694 -29.97 3.25 -1.38
N GLY A 695 -30.50 4.27 -2.05
CA GLY A 695 -30.37 5.66 -1.65
C GLY A 695 -30.81 5.92 -0.22
N GLU A 696 -31.92 5.32 0.24
CA GLU A 696 -32.34 5.37 1.64
C GLU A 696 -33.19 4.15 2.04
N LEU A 697 -32.88 3.55 3.19
CA LEU A 697 -33.63 2.46 3.79
C LEU A 697 -34.71 3.03 4.73
N ARG A 698 -35.88 3.37 4.18
CA ARG A 698 -36.97 4.02 4.93
C ARG A 698 -37.99 3.04 5.52
N ASP A 699 -38.42 2.06 4.73
CA ASP A 699 -39.51 1.16 5.04
C ASP A 699 -39.04 -0.28 5.29
N ASN A 700 -39.83 -1.03 6.08
CA ASN A 700 -39.52 -2.40 6.48
C ASN A 700 -39.36 -3.34 5.28
N GLU A 701 -40.17 -3.17 4.23
CA GLU A 701 -40.10 -4.02 3.03
C GLU A 701 -38.75 -3.85 2.33
N SER A 702 -38.31 -2.60 2.11
CA SER A 702 -36.99 -2.30 1.54
C SER A 702 -35.85 -2.85 2.39
N VAL A 703 -35.95 -2.75 3.73
CA VAL A 703 -34.92 -3.29 4.63
C VAL A 703 -34.88 -4.83 4.60
N SER A 704 -36.02 -5.51 4.62
CA SER A 704 -36.08 -6.98 4.53
C SER A 704 -35.49 -7.50 3.23
N LEU A 705 -35.83 -6.86 2.10
CA LEU A 705 -35.28 -7.22 0.80
C LEU A 705 -33.77 -6.94 0.72
N ALA A 706 -33.30 -5.85 1.33
CA ALA A 706 -31.88 -5.52 1.37
C ALA A 706 -31.07 -6.55 2.19
N LEU A 707 -31.61 -6.98 3.34
CA LEU A 707 -31.02 -8.07 4.13
C LEU A 707 -31.00 -9.38 3.34
N THR A 708 -32.11 -9.73 2.71
CA THR A 708 -32.19 -10.94 1.86
C THR A 708 -31.14 -10.91 0.74
N ALA A 709 -30.99 -9.77 0.05
CA ALA A 709 -29.99 -9.60 -0.99
C ALA A 709 -28.56 -9.77 -0.44
N ALA A 710 -28.27 -9.17 0.73
CA ALA A 710 -26.98 -9.27 1.40
C ALA A 710 -26.63 -10.69 1.86
N GLU A 711 -27.63 -11.51 2.19
CA GLU A 711 -27.45 -12.94 2.53
C GLU A 711 -27.23 -13.80 1.29
N THR A 712 -27.90 -13.46 0.19
CA THR A 712 -27.98 -14.27 -1.04
C THR A 712 -26.88 -13.97 -2.05
N GLY A 713 -25.77 -13.36 -1.63
CA GLY A 713 -24.57 -13.21 -2.46
C GLY A 713 -24.29 -11.81 -2.98
N HIS A 714 -25.07 -10.79 -2.60
CA HIS A 714 -24.90 -9.43 -3.09
C HIS A 714 -24.17 -8.55 -2.05
N ILE A 715 -23.43 -7.56 -2.53
CA ILE A 715 -23.04 -6.43 -1.69
C ILE A 715 -24.16 -5.39 -1.74
N VAL A 716 -24.67 -5.02 -0.56
CA VAL A 716 -25.73 -4.02 -0.45
C VAL A 716 -25.21 -2.79 0.26
N LEU A 717 -25.26 -1.64 -0.41
CA LEU A 717 -25.00 -0.33 0.17
C LEU A 717 -26.33 0.36 0.47
N GLY A 718 -26.53 0.81 1.70
CA GLY A 718 -27.77 1.51 2.08
C GLY A 718 -27.49 2.73 2.93
N THR A 719 -28.30 3.78 2.80
CA THR A 719 -28.23 4.91 3.74
C THR A 719 -29.37 4.89 4.75
N LEU A 720 -29.09 5.37 5.97
CA LEU A 720 -30.07 5.49 7.06
C LEU A 720 -29.86 6.80 7.81
N ASN A 721 -30.95 7.40 8.30
CA ASN A 721 -30.87 8.55 9.19
C ASN A 721 -30.62 8.10 10.64
N ALA A 722 -29.36 7.97 11.04
CA ALA A 722 -28.97 7.68 12.42
C ALA A 722 -27.78 8.54 12.84
N THR A 723 -27.66 8.82 14.14
CA THR A 723 -26.63 9.76 14.65
C THR A 723 -25.33 9.07 15.08
N SER A 724 -25.32 7.73 15.14
CA SER A 724 -24.15 6.90 15.44
C SER A 724 -24.36 5.49 14.88
N ALA A 725 -23.28 4.71 14.77
CA ALA A 725 -23.30 3.34 14.28
C ALA A 725 -24.13 2.40 15.17
N PRO A 726 -24.01 2.40 16.52
CA PRO A 726 -24.89 1.59 17.37
C PRO A 726 -26.38 1.95 17.21
N LYS A 727 -26.69 3.26 17.17
CA LYS A 727 -28.07 3.74 16.98
C LYS A 727 -28.64 3.38 15.61
N ALA A 728 -27.81 3.23 14.59
CA ALA A 728 -28.25 2.78 13.27
C ALA A 728 -28.78 1.35 13.34
N ILE A 729 -28.08 0.47 14.05
CA ILE A 729 -28.51 -0.93 14.27
C ILE A 729 -29.81 -0.94 15.07
N ASP A 730 -29.88 -0.21 16.19
CA ASP A 730 -31.09 -0.13 17.01
C ASP A 730 -32.29 0.38 16.20
N ARG A 731 -32.10 1.44 15.41
CA ARG A 731 -33.16 2.03 14.58
C ARG A 731 -33.64 1.07 13.48
N LEU A 732 -32.72 0.33 12.85
CA LEU A 732 -33.07 -0.64 11.83
C LEU A 732 -33.93 -1.75 12.44
N ILE A 733 -33.52 -2.33 13.57
CA ILE A 733 -34.29 -3.39 14.26
C ILE A 733 -35.64 -2.84 14.76
N ALA A 734 -35.65 -1.68 15.40
CA ALA A 734 -36.86 -1.10 15.99
C ALA A 734 -37.91 -0.63 14.97
N SER A 735 -37.57 -0.59 13.67
CA SER A 735 -38.55 -0.33 12.61
C SER A 735 -39.54 -1.49 12.41
N PHE A 736 -39.17 -2.70 12.85
CA PHE A 736 -39.99 -3.90 12.71
C PHE A 736 -40.89 -4.19 13.92
N PRO A 737 -42.04 -4.86 13.70
CA PRO A 737 -42.87 -5.43 14.76
C PRO A 737 -42.05 -6.31 15.73
N VAL A 738 -42.40 -6.29 17.02
CA VAL A 738 -41.62 -6.94 18.10
C VAL A 738 -41.40 -8.43 17.87
N ASP A 739 -42.37 -9.10 17.24
CA ASP A 739 -42.34 -10.51 16.88
C ASP A 739 -41.37 -10.84 15.74
N GLU A 740 -41.10 -9.89 14.83
CA GLU A 740 -40.15 -10.04 13.72
C GLU A 740 -38.71 -9.65 14.11
N GLN A 741 -38.53 -8.83 15.14
CA GLN A 741 -37.21 -8.33 15.54
C GLN A 741 -36.14 -9.40 15.80
N PRO A 742 -36.43 -10.56 16.43
CA PRO A 742 -35.45 -11.62 16.60
C PRO A 742 -34.89 -12.14 15.27
N GLN A 743 -35.75 -12.29 14.25
CA GLN A 743 -35.35 -12.72 12.91
C GLN A 743 -34.50 -11.65 12.22
N ILE A 744 -34.89 -10.38 12.32
CA ILE A 744 -34.11 -9.26 11.77
C ILE A 744 -32.74 -9.15 12.44
N ARG A 745 -32.64 -9.35 13.76
CA ARG A 745 -31.36 -9.41 14.47
C ARG A 745 -30.47 -10.52 13.96
N ALA A 746 -31.01 -11.72 13.76
CA ALA A 746 -30.25 -12.84 13.21
C ALA A 746 -29.71 -12.51 11.81
N SER A 747 -30.59 -12.06 10.92
CA SER A 747 -30.27 -11.69 9.53
C SER A 747 -29.21 -10.57 9.46
N LEU A 748 -29.40 -9.51 10.25
CA LEU A 748 -28.45 -8.40 10.35
C LEU A 748 -27.10 -8.84 10.92
N SER A 749 -27.09 -9.73 11.91
CA SER A 749 -25.84 -10.22 12.54
C SER A 749 -24.94 -10.96 11.55
N GLU A 750 -25.52 -11.63 10.56
CA GLU A 750 -24.79 -12.42 9.55
C GLU A 750 -24.38 -11.55 8.35
N SER A 751 -25.25 -10.62 7.97
CA SER A 751 -25.09 -9.78 6.78
C SER A 751 -24.21 -8.55 7.01
N LEU A 752 -24.21 -7.95 8.20
CA LEU A 752 -23.56 -6.67 8.44
C LEU A 752 -22.03 -6.77 8.25
N ARG A 753 -21.48 -5.90 7.40
CA ARG A 753 -20.03 -5.73 7.20
C ARG A 753 -19.51 -4.44 7.79
N TYR A 754 -20.23 -3.34 7.56
CA TYR A 754 -19.81 -2.02 8.04
C TYR A 754 -21.00 -1.11 8.36
N VAL A 755 -20.82 -0.26 9.37
CA VAL A 755 -21.64 0.93 9.58
C VAL A 755 -20.71 2.14 9.63
N ILE A 756 -20.92 3.10 8.74
CA ILE A 756 -20.15 4.34 8.61
C ILE A 756 -21.09 5.48 9.01
N ALA A 757 -20.94 6.00 10.22
CA ALA A 757 -21.70 7.16 10.68
C ALA A 757 -20.89 8.45 10.48
N GLN A 758 -21.51 9.52 9.97
CA GLN A 758 -20.82 10.75 9.61
C GLN A 758 -21.48 12.03 10.14
N LYS A 759 -20.64 13.04 10.41
CA LYS A 759 -21.02 14.41 10.77
C LYS A 759 -20.13 15.40 10.02
N LEU A 760 -20.72 16.49 9.53
CA LEU A 760 -19.95 17.60 8.96
C LEU A 760 -19.68 18.64 10.05
N LEU A 761 -18.42 19.07 10.14
CA LEU A 761 -17.93 20.06 11.10
C LEU A 761 -17.33 21.25 10.35
N PRO A 762 -17.42 22.47 10.90
CA PRO A 762 -16.68 23.61 10.38
C PRO A 762 -15.18 23.32 10.37
N ALA A 763 -14.52 23.51 9.23
CA ALA A 763 -13.07 23.41 9.13
C ALA A 763 -12.40 24.63 9.78
N LYS A 764 -11.12 24.48 10.18
CA LYS A 764 -10.31 25.60 10.69
C LYS A 764 -10.09 26.68 9.63
N GLU A 765 -9.92 26.28 8.37
CA GLU A 765 -9.72 27.19 7.24
C GLU A 765 -11.04 27.67 6.62
N GLY A 766 -11.45 28.89 6.94
CA GLY A 766 -12.49 29.63 6.21
C GLY A 766 -13.88 28.99 6.27
N ARG A 767 -14.62 29.05 5.15
CA ARG A 767 -16.02 28.57 5.04
C ARG A 767 -16.13 27.12 4.52
N LYS A 768 -15.15 26.26 4.81
CA LYS A 768 -15.16 24.84 4.41
C LYS A 768 -15.74 23.95 5.52
N GLN A 769 -16.17 22.75 5.14
CA GLN A 769 -16.61 21.72 6.07
C GLN A 769 -15.73 20.48 5.93
N VAL A 770 -15.53 19.76 7.03
CA VAL A 770 -14.81 18.48 7.08
C VAL A 770 -15.69 17.42 7.73
N ALA A 771 -15.63 16.19 7.23
CA ALA A 771 -16.39 15.08 7.76
C ALA A 771 -15.64 14.36 8.88
N ALA A 772 -16.32 14.11 10.00
CA ALA A 772 -15.89 13.15 11.01
C ALA A 772 -16.62 11.83 10.78
N PHE A 773 -15.88 10.72 10.72
CA PHE A 773 -16.41 9.38 10.47
C PHE A 773 -16.25 8.48 11.69
N GLU A 774 -17.36 7.97 12.20
CA GLU A 774 -17.41 6.84 13.12
C GLU A 774 -17.60 5.56 12.31
N VAL A 775 -16.74 4.57 12.53
CA VAL A 775 -16.67 3.34 11.74
C VAL A 775 -16.80 2.12 12.65
N LEU A 776 -17.87 1.35 12.42
CA LEU A 776 -18.10 0.06 13.06
C LEU A 776 -17.92 -1.06 12.03
N LYS A 777 -17.06 -2.03 12.34
CA LYS A 777 -16.82 -3.22 11.52
C LYS A 777 -17.64 -4.42 12.04
N GLY A 778 -18.29 -5.13 11.13
CA GLY A 778 -19.11 -6.32 11.40
C GLY A 778 -18.26 -7.54 11.74
N THR A 779 -17.71 -7.60 12.95
CA THR A 779 -16.96 -8.75 13.45
C THR A 779 -17.88 -9.80 14.07
N ALA A 780 -17.39 -11.03 14.27
CA ALA A 780 -18.13 -12.08 14.99
C ALA A 780 -18.61 -11.64 16.39
N ASN A 781 -17.82 -10.82 17.09
CA ASN A 781 -18.21 -10.26 18.38
C ASN A 781 -19.40 -9.29 18.25
N ILE A 782 -19.36 -8.40 17.25
CA ILE A 782 -20.48 -7.48 16.98
C ILE A 782 -21.73 -8.24 16.55
N ALA A 783 -21.57 -9.28 15.71
CA ALA A 783 -22.67 -10.16 15.32
C ALA A 783 -23.35 -10.80 16.56
N ASN A 784 -22.57 -11.32 17.50
CA ASN A 784 -23.10 -11.88 18.74
C ASN A 784 -23.79 -10.82 19.61
N MET A 785 -23.22 -9.61 19.72
CA MET A 785 -23.86 -8.51 20.46
C MET A 785 -25.21 -8.11 19.84
N ILE A 786 -25.32 -8.10 18.51
CA ILE A 786 -26.59 -7.83 17.81
C ILE A 786 -27.59 -8.96 18.11
N ARG A 787 -27.18 -10.23 17.99
CA ARG A 787 -28.06 -11.39 18.22
C ARG A 787 -28.59 -11.46 19.66
N ASP A 788 -27.74 -11.16 20.63
CA ASP A 788 -28.03 -11.20 22.07
C ASP A 788 -28.73 -9.94 22.61
N GLU A 789 -29.08 -8.98 21.76
CA GLU A 789 -29.71 -7.70 22.19
C GLU A 789 -28.81 -6.85 23.12
N LYS A 790 -27.49 -6.90 22.90
CA LYS A 790 -26.47 -6.18 23.68
C LYS A 790 -25.88 -5.00 22.91
N THR A 791 -26.69 -4.33 22.09
CA THR A 791 -26.24 -3.21 21.22
C THR A 791 -25.62 -2.05 22.00
N PHE A 792 -26.04 -1.83 23.25
CA PHE A 792 -25.44 -0.84 24.15
C PHE A 792 -23.95 -1.06 24.44
N GLN A 793 -23.43 -2.29 24.29
CA GLN A 793 -22.01 -2.61 24.49
C GLN A 793 -21.15 -2.33 23.25
N ILE A 794 -21.76 -2.10 22.07
CA ILE A 794 -21.05 -1.92 20.81
C ILE A 794 -20.11 -0.72 20.87
N HIS A 795 -20.49 0.37 21.55
CA HIS A 795 -19.62 1.54 21.69
C HIS A 795 -18.29 1.18 22.38
N SER A 796 -18.33 0.42 23.49
CA SER A 796 -17.11 -0.04 24.17
C SER A 796 -16.31 -1.01 23.30
N ALA A 797 -16.98 -1.88 22.54
CA ALA A 797 -16.31 -2.78 21.60
C ALA A 797 -15.57 -2.00 20.50
N MET A 798 -16.12 -0.90 20.01
CA MET A 798 -15.46 -0.04 19.01
C MET A 798 -14.18 0.59 19.54
N GLN A 799 -14.15 1.00 20.81
CA GLN A 799 -12.95 1.56 21.45
C GLN A 799 -11.80 0.54 21.51
N ILE A 800 -12.13 -0.74 21.77
CA ILE A 800 -11.16 -1.84 21.79
C ILE A 800 -10.75 -2.24 20.36
N GLY A 801 -11.68 -2.19 19.42
CA GLY A 801 -11.50 -2.57 18.01
C GLY A 801 -10.71 -1.58 17.14
N LYS A 802 -10.04 -0.59 17.74
CA LYS A 802 -9.28 0.42 16.99
C LYS A 802 -8.19 -0.17 16.10
N SER A 803 -7.52 -1.23 16.55
CA SER A 803 -6.46 -1.93 15.81
C SER A 803 -6.96 -2.61 14.52
N ILE A 804 -8.26 -2.94 14.44
CA ILE A 804 -8.88 -3.58 13.28
C ILE A 804 -9.69 -2.59 12.42
N GLY A 805 -9.47 -1.29 12.60
CA GLY A 805 -10.06 -0.23 11.78
C GLY A 805 -11.38 0.33 12.28
N MET A 806 -11.81 0.01 13.51
CA MET A 806 -12.95 0.71 14.12
C MET A 806 -12.53 2.10 14.63
N SER A 807 -13.46 3.04 14.63
CA SER A 807 -13.24 4.39 15.16
C SER A 807 -14.53 4.94 15.73
N THR A 808 -14.47 5.52 16.94
CA THR A 808 -15.58 6.30 17.51
C THR A 808 -15.58 7.72 16.92
N PHE A 809 -16.68 8.48 17.11
CA PHE A 809 -16.65 9.91 16.78
C PHE A 809 -15.56 10.68 17.54
N ASP A 810 -15.35 10.38 18.82
CA ASP A 810 -14.32 11.07 19.62
C ASP A 810 -12.91 10.73 19.12
N ASP A 811 -12.67 9.50 18.65
CA ASP A 811 -11.42 9.14 17.96
C ASP A 811 -11.22 9.96 16.67
N ALA A 812 -12.28 10.09 15.86
CA ALA A 812 -12.24 10.86 14.62
C ALA A 812 -12.00 12.36 14.88
N LEU A 813 -12.62 12.93 15.91
CA LEU A 813 -12.37 14.31 16.33
C LEU A 813 -10.92 14.52 16.78
N LYS A 814 -10.36 13.60 17.55
CA LYS A 814 -8.94 13.64 17.95
C LYS A 814 -8.01 13.56 16.75
N ASP A 815 -8.33 12.75 15.75
CA ASP A 815 -7.55 12.65 14.51
C ASP A 815 -7.64 13.95 13.67
N LEU A 816 -8.84 14.52 13.52
CA LEU A 816 -9.04 15.81 12.84
C LEU A 816 -8.28 16.96 13.54
N LEU A 817 -8.25 16.98 14.88
CA LEU A 817 -7.44 17.95 15.64
C LEU A 817 -5.94 17.76 15.38
N LYS A 818 -5.45 16.51 15.40
CA LYS A 818 -4.03 16.21 15.14
C LYS A 818 -3.59 16.61 13.74
N ARG A 819 -4.50 16.54 12.77
CA ARG A 819 -4.29 16.98 11.38
C ARG A 819 -4.52 18.49 11.18
N ASP A 820 -4.79 19.23 12.24
CA ASP A 820 -5.11 20.66 12.23
C ASP A 820 -6.31 21.04 11.32
N ALA A 821 -7.25 20.12 11.11
CA ALA A 821 -8.39 20.31 10.22
C ALA A 821 -9.56 21.06 10.87
N ILE A 822 -9.68 21.00 12.19
CA ILE A 822 -10.70 21.68 13.01
C ILE A 822 -10.06 22.38 14.21
N THR A 823 -10.75 23.37 14.79
CA THR A 823 -10.28 24.00 16.04
C THR A 823 -10.62 23.15 17.26
N ALA A 824 -9.90 23.38 18.36
CA ALA A 824 -10.13 22.68 19.63
C ALA A 824 -11.56 22.92 20.16
N GLU A 825 -12.09 24.13 19.99
CA GLU A 825 -13.44 24.52 20.39
C GLU A 825 -14.50 23.75 19.60
N VAL A 826 -14.32 23.62 18.28
CA VAL A 826 -15.23 22.83 17.42
C VAL A 826 -15.23 21.36 17.85
N ALA A 827 -14.05 20.80 18.11
CA ALA A 827 -13.92 19.42 18.58
C ALA A 827 -14.59 19.22 19.95
N TYR A 828 -14.35 20.12 20.91
CA TYR A 828 -14.96 20.07 22.24
C TYR A 828 -16.49 20.14 22.18
N MET A 829 -17.04 21.00 21.33
CA MET A 829 -18.50 21.14 21.18
C MET A 829 -19.14 19.91 20.50
N ALA A 830 -18.40 19.20 19.66
CA ALA A 830 -18.89 18.02 18.94
C ALA A 830 -18.66 16.69 19.70
N ALA A 831 -17.77 16.67 20.69
CA ALA A 831 -17.38 15.48 21.44
C ALA A 831 -18.50 14.90 22.30
N GLN A 832 -18.55 13.58 22.41
CA GLN A 832 -19.43 12.90 23.37
C GLN A 832 -18.85 12.95 24.79
N LYS A 833 -17.55 12.67 24.94
CA LYS A 833 -16.81 12.85 26.20
C LYS A 833 -16.02 14.14 26.18
N LYS A 834 -16.61 15.21 26.70
CA LYS A 834 -16.00 16.55 26.68
C LYS A 834 -14.70 16.62 27.48
N GLU A 835 -14.59 15.83 28.54
CA GLU A 835 -13.43 15.78 29.44
C GLU A 835 -12.13 15.44 28.69
N ASP A 836 -12.22 14.55 27.68
CA ASP A 836 -11.09 14.15 26.85
C ASP A 836 -10.54 15.29 25.98
N PHE A 837 -11.29 16.37 25.81
CA PHE A 837 -10.96 17.51 24.95
C PHE A 837 -10.65 18.80 25.75
N GLU A 838 -10.87 18.81 27.07
CA GLU A 838 -10.68 20.00 27.91
C GLU A 838 -9.24 20.53 27.89
N SER A 839 -8.25 19.66 27.77
CA SER A 839 -6.83 20.04 27.73
C SER A 839 -6.41 20.78 26.44
N PHE A 840 -7.24 20.73 25.39
CA PHE A 840 -6.94 21.35 24.10
C PHE A 840 -7.60 22.73 23.93
N VAL A 841 -8.56 23.09 24.77
CA VAL A 841 -9.31 24.36 24.69
C VAL A 841 -8.83 25.37 25.73
N SER A 842 -9.04 26.67 25.47
CA SER A 842 -8.60 27.71 26.38
C SER A 842 -9.44 27.72 27.68
N PRO A 843 -8.84 28.12 28.83
CA PRO A 843 -9.59 28.28 30.08
C PRO A 843 -10.75 29.28 29.97
N GLU A 844 -10.60 30.36 29.19
CA GLU A 844 -11.67 31.34 28.97
C GLU A 844 -12.88 30.73 28.24
N PHE A 845 -12.63 29.89 27.23
CA PHE A 845 -13.68 29.18 26.49
C PHE A 845 -14.45 28.21 27.41
N LEU A 846 -13.75 27.48 28.28
CA LEU A 846 -14.37 26.58 29.26
C LEU A 846 -15.24 27.33 30.28
N MET A 847 -14.81 28.52 30.72
CA MET A 847 -15.61 29.35 31.64
C MET A 847 -16.88 29.88 30.98
N GLN A 848 -16.82 30.29 29.71
CA GLN A 848 -18.00 30.76 28.96
C GLN A 848 -19.01 29.64 28.66
N THR A 849 -18.54 28.41 28.42
CA THR A 849 -19.40 27.27 28.09
C THR A 849 -19.95 26.53 29.32
N LYS A 850 -19.29 26.59 30.49
CA LYS A 850 -19.80 26.03 31.76
C LYS A 850 -20.71 27.00 32.54
N GLY A 851 -20.76 28.28 32.16
CA GLY A 851 -21.56 29.31 32.82
C GLY A 851 -22.94 29.62 32.19
N ALA A 852 -23.38 28.84 31.20
CA ALA A 852 -24.64 28.99 30.46
C ALA A 852 -25.58 27.81 30.66
#